data_AF-A0A5P8VYI3-F1
#
_entry.id   AF-A0A5P8VYI3-F1
#
_cell.length_a   1.000
_cell.length_b   1.000
_cell.length_c   1.000
_cell.angle_alpha   90.00
_cell.angle_beta   90.00
_cell.angle_gamma   90.00
#
_symmetry.space_group_name_H-M   'P 1'
#
loop_
_entity.id
_entity.type
_entity.pdbx_description
1 polymer ?
#
loop_
_entity_poly.entity_id
_entity_poly.type
_entity_poly.pdbx_seq_one_letter_code
_entity_poly.pdbx_strand_id
1 'polypeptide(L)'
;MTISPPEREEKKARVIVDNDPVPTSFEKWAQPGHFDRSLARGPKTTTWIWNLHALAHDFDTHTSDLEDISRKIFSAHFGHLAVIMVWLSGMIFHGAKFSNYEAWLSDPLNVRPSAQVVWPIVGQDILNGDVGGGFHGIQITSGLFQVWRGWGITNSFQLYVTAIGGLVLAALLLFAGWFHYHKRAPKLEWFQNVESMLNHHLQILLGCGSLGWAGHIIHVSAPTNKLLDAGVALKDIPLPHEFILNKDLLTELYPSFAAGLAPFFTLNWGQYADFLTFKGGLNPVTGGLWMTDIAHHHLAIAVLFIIAGHQYRTNWGIGHSIKEILENHKGPFTGEGHKGLYENLTTSWHAQLATNLAFLGSLTIIIAHHMYAMPPYPYLATDYATQLCIFTHHMWIGAFCIVGGAAHAAIFMVRDYDPVVNQNNLLDRVIRHRDAIISHLNWVCIFLGFHSFGLYIHNDTMRALGRPQDMFSDTAIQLQPVFAQWVQNIHTLAPGGTAPNALEPVSYAFGGGILAVGGKVAMMPIALGTADFLIHHIHAFQIHVTVLILLKGVLFARSSRLIPDKANLGFRFPCDGPGRGGTCQVSGWDHVFLGLFWMYNTISIAIFHFSWKMQSDVWGTVDADGVVTHITGGNFAQSAITINGWLRDFLWAQATQVINSYGSALSAYGLMFLGAHFVWAFSLMFLFSGRGYWQELIESIVWAHNKLKVAPAIQPRALSIIQGRAVGVAHYLLGGIATTWAFFHAHILSVG
;
A
#
# COMPACT_ATOMS: atom_id res chain seq x y z
N MET A 1 33.81 -26.33 52.62
CA MET A 1 33.30 -26.59 51.26
C MET A 1 32.77 -25.28 50.73
N THR A 2 33.48 -24.75 49.75
CA THR A 2 33.22 -23.48 49.06
C THR A 2 31.92 -23.61 48.26
N ILE A 3 30.97 -22.72 48.55
CA ILE A 3 29.75 -22.55 47.77
C ILE A 3 30.17 -21.84 46.48
N SER A 4 30.08 -22.52 45.34
CA SER A 4 30.22 -21.90 44.03
C SER A 4 29.17 -20.78 43.90
N PRO A 5 29.52 -19.59 43.39
CA PRO A 5 28.51 -18.56 43.11
C PRO A 5 27.52 -19.12 42.08
N PRO A 6 26.22 -18.75 42.15
CA PRO A 6 25.31 -19.07 41.06
C PRO A 6 25.87 -18.44 39.79
N GLU A 7 25.98 -19.22 38.71
CA GLU A 7 26.19 -18.68 37.37
C GLU A 7 25.15 -17.57 37.19
N ARG A 8 25.62 -16.31 37.04
CA ARG A 8 24.76 -15.22 36.56
C ARG A 8 24.23 -15.69 35.21
N GLU A 9 22.96 -16.09 35.15
CA GLU A 9 22.28 -16.34 33.88
C GLU A 9 22.62 -15.18 32.93
N GLU A 10 23.28 -15.49 31.81
CA GLU A 10 23.57 -14.48 30.80
C GLU A 10 22.25 -13.83 30.40
N LYS A 11 22.16 -12.49 30.50
CA LYS A 11 20.94 -11.76 30.13
C LYS A 11 20.59 -12.06 28.67
N LYS A 12 19.45 -12.72 28.45
CA LYS A 12 18.90 -13.07 27.12
C LYS A 12 18.73 -11.84 26.22
N ALA A 13 18.41 -10.68 26.77
CA ALA A 13 18.33 -9.40 26.07
C ALA A 13 19.35 -8.40 26.64
N ARG A 14 20.34 -8.04 25.81
CA ARG A 14 21.38 -7.05 26.11
C ARG A 14 21.70 -6.21 24.87
N VAL A 15 22.04 -4.95 25.08
CA VAL A 15 22.52 -4.06 24.01
C VAL A 15 24.03 -4.22 23.90
N ILE A 16 24.50 -4.60 22.71
CA ILE A 16 25.92 -4.78 22.42
C ILE A 16 26.23 -4.04 21.12
N VAL A 17 27.27 -3.21 21.15
CA VAL A 17 27.67 -2.37 20.03
C VAL A 17 29.18 -2.38 19.86
N ASP A 18 29.65 -2.22 18.62
CA ASP A 18 31.04 -1.89 18.32
C ASP A 18 31.21 -0.37 18.21
N ASN A 19 32.35 0.13 18.71
CA ASN A 19 32.68 1.55 18.72
C ASN A 19 33.54 1.91 17.52
N ASP A 20 33.12 2.95 16.80
CA ASP A 20 33.80 3.46 15.61
C ASP A 20 34.18 2.38 14.56
N PRO A 21 33.27 1.46 14.18
CA PRO A 21 33.62 0.30 13.34
C PRO A 21 33.93 0.67 11.88
N VAL A 22 33.37 1.77 11.37
CA VAL A 22 33.59 2.24 10.00
C VAL A 22 33.95 3.73 10.04
N PRO A 23 35.13 4.14 9.56
CA PRO A 23 35.51 5.56 9.55
C PRO A 23 34.58 6.37 8.63
N THR A 24 34.18 7.55 9.08
CA THR A 24 33.47 8.52 8.24
C THR A 24 34.48 9.24 7.35
N SER A 25 34.49 8.92 6.05
CA SER A 25 35.39 9.49 5.05
C SER A 25 34.73 9.55 3.67
N PHE A 26 35.04 10.59 2.89
CA PHE A 26 34.61 10.71 1.50
C PHE A 26 35.45 9.90 0.50
N GLU A 27 36.50 9.22 0.95
CA GLU A 27 37.38 8.42 0.08
C GLU A 27 36.60 7.41 -0.78
N LYS A 28 35.64 6.70 -0.18
CA LYS A 28 34.81 5.71 -0.87
C LYS A 28 33.83 6.33 -1.88
N TRP A 29 33.42 7.60 -1.69
CA TRP A 29 32.55 8.29 -2.65
C TRP A 29 33.26 8.57 -3.98
N ALA A 30 34.58 8.79 -3.94
CA ALA A 30 35.41 8.93 -5.13
C ALA A 30 35.66 7.61 -5.89
N GLN A 31 35.19 6.47 -5.34
CA GLN A 31 35.37 5.14 -5.91
C GLN A 31 34.00 4.48 -6.16
N PRO A 32 33.23 4.88 -7.18
CA PRO A 32 31.91 4.31 -7.43
C PRO A 32 32.02 2.80 -7.68
N GLY A 33 31.18 2.03 -6.99
CA GLY A 33 31.20 0.56 -7.04
C GLY A 33 32.16 -0.10 -6.05
N HIS A 34 32.78 0.65 -5.13
CA HIS A 34 33.69 0.11 -4.10
C HIS A 34 33.09 -1.04 -3.27
N PHE A 35 31.77 -1.15 -3.22
CA PHE A 35 31.04 -2.14 -2.45
C PHE A 35 30.97 -3.52 -3.13
N ASP A 36 31.21 -3.63 -4.43
CA ASP A 36 31.13 -4.88 -5.17
C ASP A 36 32.44 -5.15 -5.95
N ARG A 37 33.08 -6.29 -5.66
CA ARG A 37 34.37 -6.65 -6.26
C ARG A 37 34.30 -6.82 -7.78
N SER A 38 33.13 -7.16 -8.34
CA SER A 38 32.94 -7.27 -9.79
C SER A 38 33.04 -5.92 -10.51
N LEU A 39 32.84 -4.81 -9.80
CA LEU A 39 32.92 -3.45 -10.31
C LEU A 39 34.30 -2.81 -10.14
N ALA A 40 35.20 -3.42 -9.36
CA ALA A 40 36.50 -2.84 -8.98
C ALA A 40 37.43 -2.51 -10.16
N ARG A 41 37.24 -3.14 -11.33
CA ARG A 41 38.05 -2.89 -12.54
C ARG A 41 37.66 -1.62 -13.30
N GLY A 42 36.66 -0.88 -12.82
CA GLY A 42 36.15 0.34 -13.45
C GLY A 42 35.33 0.10 -14.73
N PRO A 43 34.78 1.18 -15.32
CA PRO A 43 33.83 1.11 -16.42
C PRO A 43 34.50 0.78 -17.77
N LYS A 44 34.71 -0.51 -18.06
CA LYS A 44 35.16 -0.94 -19.40
C LYS A 44 34.04 -0.91 -20.44
N THR A 45 32.80 -1.11 -20.01
CA THR A 45 31.61 -1.08 -20.86
C THR A 45 30.48 -0.32 -20.17
N THR A 46 29.49 0.14 -20.93
CA THR A 46 28.30 0.80 -20.36
C THR A 46 27.49 -0.11 -19.42
N THR A 47 27.62 -1.43 -19.53
CA THR A 47 27.02 -2.41 -18.60
C THR A 47 27.47 -2.19 -17.16
N TRP A 48 28.71 -1.72 -16.94
CA TRP A 48 29.22 -1.42 -15.61
C TRP A 48 28.38 -0.37 -14.89
N ILE A 49 27.95 0.68 -15.62
CA ILE A 49 27.11 1.75 -15.07
C ILE A 49 25.77 1.19 -14.61
N TRP A 50 25.15 0.31 -15.39
CA TRP A 50 23.88 -0.29 -15.00
C TRP A 50 24.04 -1.24 -13.80
N ASN A 51 25.12 -2.00 -13.73
CA ASN A 51 25.40 -2.90 -12.60
C ASN A 51 25.71 -2.12 -11.32
N LEU A 52 26.37 -0.97 -11.41
CA LEU A 52 26.58 -0.06 -10.29
C LEU A 52 25.25 0.26 -9.59
N HIS A 53 24.21 0.62 -10.35
CA HIS A 53 22.89 0.94 -9.80
C HIS A 53 22.14 -0.33 -9.36
N ALA A 54 22.17 -1.40 -10.16
CA ALA A 54 21.41 -2.62 -9.91
C ALA A 54 21.92 -3.48 -8.74
N LEU A 55 23.12 -3.18 -8.21
CA LEU A 55 23.75 -3.88 -7.08
C LEU A 55 23.91 -2.97 -5.84
N ALA A 56 23.55 -1.70 -5.92
CA ALA A 56 23.80 -0.73 -4.84
C ALA A 56 23.17 -1.13 -3.49
N HIS A 57 22.00 -1.76 -3.51
CA HIS A 57 21.29 -2.23 -2.30
C HIS A 57 21.21 -3.77 -2.21
N ASP A 58 21.99 -4.49 -3.03
CA ASP A 58 22.12 -5.95 -2.91
C ASP A 58 23.23 -6.28 -1.90
N PHE A 59 22.99 -5.98 -0.62
CA PHE A 59 24.04 -6.01 0.42
C PHE A 59 24.73 -7.37 0.58
N ASP A 60 24.04 -8.47 0.30
CA ASP A 60 24.61 -9.83 0.36
C ASP A 60 25.68 -10.08 -0.71
N THR A 61 25.69 -9.32 -1.82
CA THR A 61 26.76 -9.43 -2.81
C THR A 61 27.99 -8.61 -2.43
N HIS A 62 27.86 -7.69 -1.48
CA HIS A 62 28.96 -6.85 -1.01
C HIS A 62 29.85 -7.59 -0.03
N THR A 63 29.25 -8.40 0.84
CA THR A 63 29.91 -9.17 1.90
C THR A 63 29.11 -10.41 2.26
N SER A 64 29.75 -11.43 2.82
CA SER A 64 29.09 -12.60 3.40
C SER A 64 28.86 -12.48 4.91
N ASP A 65 29.26 -11.35 5.52
CA ASP A 65 29.09 -11.10 6.95
C ASP A 65 27.68 -10.57 7.24
N LEU A 66 26.85 -11.43 7.85
CA LEU A 66 25.47 -11.12 8.22
C LEU A 66 25.38 -9.95 9.22
N GLU A 67 26.40 -9.75 10.07
CA GLU A 67 26.42 -8.62 11.00
C GLU A 67 26.55 -7.29 10.25
N ASP A 68 27.50 -7.17 9.31
CA ASP A 68 27.67 -5.99 8.46
C ASP A 68 26.43 -5.73 7.59
N ILE A 69 25.83 -6.78 7.02
CA ILE A 69 24.56 -6.67 6.27
C ILE A 69 23.46 -6.11 7.16
N SER A 70 23.29 -6.64 8.38
CA SER A 70 22.28 -6.19 9.35
C SER A 70 22.48 -4.71 9.72
N ARG A 71 23.73 -4.28 9.90
CA ARG A 71 24.10 -2.88 10.18
C ARG A 71 23.74 -1.95 9.01
N LYS A 72 24.03 -2.36 7.77
CA LYS A 72 23.66 -1.59 6.57
C LYS A 72 22.14 -1.45 6.44
N ILE A 73 21.40 -2.54 6.64
CA ILE A 73 19.93 -2.55 6.63
C ILE A 73 19.38 -1.58 7.68
N PHE A 74 19.87 -1.67 8.93
CA PHE A 74 19.42 -0.82 10.02
C PHE A 74 19.68 0.67 9.76
N SER A 75 20.86 1.02 9.26
CA SER A 75 21.19 2.39 8.85
C SER A 75 20.32 2.86 7.68
N ALA A 76 20.05 1.98 6.70
CA ALA A 76 19.22 2.31 5.55
C ALA A 76 17.76 2.55 5.95
N HIS A 77 17.23 1.85 6.96
CA HIS A 77 15.91 2.11 7.53
C HIS A 77 15.80 3.54 8.06
N PHE A 78 16.79 4.03 8.81
CA PHE A 78 16.82 5.42 9.26
C PHE A 78 16.87 6.42 8.11
N GLY A 79 17.67 6.13 7.07
CA GLY A 79 17.70 6.95 5.86
C GLY A 79 16.34 7.02 5.17
N HIS A 80 15.64 5.88 5.06
CA HIS A 80 14.30 5.83 4.49
C HIS A 80 13.27 6.58 5.35
N LEU A 81 13.27 6.39 6.67
CA LEU A 81 12.40 7.13 7.59
C LEU A 81 12.64 8.64 7.51
N ALA A 82 13.89 9.09 7.36
CA ALA A 82 14.19 10.49 7.17
C ALA A 82 13.59 11.05 5.86
N VAL A 83 13.66 10.30 4.76
CA VAL A 83 13.00 10.69 3.49
C VAL A 83 11.49 10.78 3.66
N ILE A 84 10.86 9.83 4.36
CA ILE A 84 9.41 9.90 4.67
C ILE A 84 9.10 11.16 5.48
N MET A 85 9.91 11.49 6.49
CA MET A 85 9.68 12.68 7.32
C MET A 85 9.90 14.00 6.56
N VAL A 86 10.88 14.06 5.65
CA VAL A 86 11.04 15.21 4.74
C VAL A 86 9.82 15.34 3.82
N TRP A 87 9.33 14.24 3.26
CA TRP A 87 8.14 14.24 2.43
C TRP A 87 6.91 14.72 3.20
N LEU A 88 6.64 14.16 4.39
CA LEU A 88 5.54 14.59 5.26
C LEU A 88 5.65 16.07 5.65
N SER A 89 6.85 16.51 6.05
CA SER A 89 7.14 17.92 6.33
C SER A 89 6.84 18.81 5.13
N GLY A 90 7.24 18.38 3.92
CA GLY A 90 6.96 19.12 2.68
C GLY A 90 5.47 19.24 2.41
N MET A 91 4.70 18.15 2.55
CA MET A 91 3.24 18.17 2.35
C MET A 91 2.54 19.15 3.31
N ILE A 92 2.94 19.13 4.60
CA ILE A 92 2.38 20.02 5.62
C ILE A 92 2.81 21.48 5.38
N PHE A 93 4.07 21.71 4.98
CA PHE A 93 4.57 23.05 4.67
C PHE A 93 3.82 23.67 3.49
N HIS A 94 3.55 22.88 2.44
CA HIS A 94 2.73 23.31 1.31
C HIS A 94 1.33 23.71 1.76
N GLY A 95 0.72 22.93 2.66
CA GLY A 95 -0.52 23.29 3.35
C GLY A 95 -0.44 24.64 4.08
N ALA A 96 0.67 24.91 4.75
CA ALA A 96 0.84 26.14 5.53
C ALA A 96 1.09 27.41 4.68
N LYS A 97 1.64 27.28 3.46
CA LYS A 97 2.15 28.43 2.69
C LYS A 97 1.51 28.64 1.32
N PHE A 98 1.03 27.59 0.68
CA PHE A 98 0.59 27.62 -0.71
C PHE A 98 -0.77 26.93 -0.88
N SER A 99 -1.65 27.08 0.10
CA SER A 99 -2.92 26.37 0.14
C SER A 99 -4.08 27.29 0.52
N ASN A 100 -5.30 26.80 0.25
CA ASN A 100 -6.55 27.42 0.68
C ASN A 100 -7.14 26.73 1.93
N TYR A 101 -6.32 26.14 2.80
CA TYR A 101 -6.78 25.31 3.93
C TYR A 101 -7.76 26.00 4.87
N GLU A 102 -7.51 27.24 5.29
CA GLU A 102 -8.42 27.96 6.21
C GLU A 102 -9.74 28.36 5.53
N ALA A 103 -9.70 28.68 4.23
CA ALA A 103 -10.90 28.94 3.44
C ALA A 103 -11.73 27.65 3.28
N TRP A 104 -11.07 26.53 2.98
CA TRP A 104 -11.70 25.22 2.93
C TRP A 104 -12.29 24.81 4.28
N LEU A 105 -11.58 25.07 5.38
CA LEU A 105 -12.07 24.71 6.72
C LEU A 105 -13.34 25.50 7.10
N SER A 106 -13.50 26.70 6.56
CA SER A 106 -14.69 27.54 6.74
C SER A 106 -15.88 27.09 5.87
N ASP A 107 -15.61 26.54 4.68
CA ASP A 107 -16.63 26.02 3.75
C ASP A 107 -16.14 24.74 3.04
N PRO A 108 -16.16 23.59 3.73
CA PRO A 108 -15.59 22.34 3.22
C PRO A 108 -16.44 21.68 2.13
N LEU A 109 -17.65 22.20 1.87
CA LEU A 109 -18.58 21.66 0.88
C LEU A 109 -18.41 22.30 -0.49
N ASN A 110 -18.10 23.61 -0.54
CA ASN A 110 -18.01 24.34 -1.80
C ASN A 110 -16.58 24.71 -2.21
N VAL A 111 -15.65 24.82 -1.25
CA VAL A 111 -14.24 25.08 -1.55
C VAL A 111 -13.55 23.75 -1.82
N ARG A 112 -12.72 23.68 -2.86
CA ARG A 112 -11.97 22.47 -3.23
C ARG A 112 -10.56 22.52 -2.63
N PRO A 113 -10.04 21.43 -2.05
CA PRO A 113 -8.68 21.41 -1.50
C PRO A 113 -7.61 21.71 -2.56
N SER A 114 -6.74 22.69 -2.31
CA SER A 114 -5.57 22.99 -3.14
C SER A 114 -4.37 23.36 -2.27
N ALA A 115 -3.19 22.81 -2.60
CA ALA A 115 -1.94 23.07 -1.86
C ALA A 115 -0.71 23.22 -2.77
N GLN A 116 -0.92 23.42 -4.07
CA GLN A 116 0.15 23.61 -5.04
C GLN A 116 -0.24 24.71 -6.03
N VAL A 117 0.66 25.70 -6.16
CA VAL A 117 0.51 26.83 -7.08
C VAL A 117 1.65 26.78 -8.08
N VAL A 118 1.32 26.89 -9.37
CA VAL A 118 2.26 26.81 -10.49
C VAL A 118 2.76 28.20 -10.86
N TRP A 119 4.05 28.32 -11.16
CA TRP A 119 4.64 29.58 -11.60
C TRP A 119 4.23 29.97 -13.04
N PRO A 120 3.97 31.27 -13.32
CA PRO A 120 3.53 31.77 -14.63
C PRO A 120 4.73 32.01 -15.56
N ILE A 121 5.23 30.97 -16.21
CA ILE A 121 6.43 31.04 -17.07
C ILE A 121 6.08 30.89 -18.56
N VAL A 122 5.40 29.79 -18.91
CA VAL A 122 5.14 29.40 -20.31
C VAL A 122 3.64 29.19 -20.60
N GLY A 123 2.77 29.84 -19.82
CA GLY A 123 1.33 29.62 -19.85
C GLY A 123 0.85 28.43 -18.99
N GLN A 124 1.76 27.77 -18.27
CA GLN A 124 1.44 26.67 -17.35
C GLN A 124 0.66 27.13 -16.09
N ASP A 125 0.55 28.44 -15.86
CA ASP A 125 -0.32 29.03 -14.85
C ASP A 125 -1.81 28.82 -15.13
N ILE A 126 -2.18 28.39 -16.35
CA ILE A 126 -3.53 27.86 -16.64
C ILE A 126 -3.91 26.70 -15.71
N LEU A 127 -2.92 25.97 -15.16
CA LEU A 127 -3.13 24.89 -14.19
C LEU A 127 -3.59 25.38 -12.81
N ASN A 128 -3.44 26.68 -12.52
CA ASN A 128 -3.99 27.29 -11.31
C ASN A 128 -5.48 27.55 -11.51
N GLY A 129 -6.29 26.48 -11.46
CA GLY A 129 -7.74 26.56 -11.59
C GLY A 129 -8.38 27.26 -10.39
N ASP A 130 -9.57 27.83 -10.61
CA ASP A 130 -10.40 28.36 -9.51
C ASP A 130 -10.96 27.20 -8.69
N VAL A 131 -10.51 27.14 -7.44
CA VAL A 131 -10.90 26.12 -6.46
C VAL A 131 -11.82 26.69 -5.37
N GLY A 132 -12.30 27.91 -5.54
CA GLY A 132 -13.11 28.63 -4.55
C GLY A 132 -12.27 29.27 -3.44
N GLY A 133 -12.93 30.05 -2.58
CA GLY A 133 -12.26 30.77 -1.49
C GLY A 133 -11.30 31.87 -1.95
N GLY A 134 -11.43 32.35 -3.19
CA GLY A 134 -10.53 33.35 -3.78
C GLY A 134 -9.12 32.83 -4.10
N PHE A 135 -8.95 31.51 -4.21
CA PHE A 135 -7.66 30.87 -4.43
C PHE A 135 -7.59 30.19 -5.80
N HIS A 136 -6.44 30.33 -6.46
CA HIS A 136 -6.13 29.66 -7.73
C HIS A 136 -4.95 28.71 -7.56
N GLY A 137 -5.14 27.43 -7.88
CA GLY A 137 -4.12 26.41 -7.71
C GLY A 137 -4.53 25.06 -8.27
N ILE A 138 -3.66 24.05 -8.12
CA ILE A 138 -3.97 22.68 -8.49
C ILE A 138 -4.83 22.06 -7.39
N GLN A 139 -5.99 21.52 -7.74
CA GLN A 139 -6.83 20.74 -6.83
C GLN A 139 -6.11 19.44 -6.45
N ILE A 140 -5.93 19.19 -5.15
CA ILE A 140 -5.26 18.00 -4.62
C ILE A 140 -6.28 16.91 -4.27
N THR A 141 -5.88 15.64 -4.44
CA THR A 141 -6.72 14.45 -4.19
C THR A 141 -6.13 13.52 -3.12
N SER A 142 -5.20 14.04 -2.31
CA SER A 142 -4.48 13.28 -1.27
C SER A 142 -5.25 13.17 0.06
N GLY A 143 -6.32 13.93 0.24
CA GLY A 143 -7.12 13.94 1.47
C GLY A 143 -6.47 14.66 2.66
N LEU A 144 -5.37 15.40 2.44
CA LEU A 144 -4.62 16.04 3.53
C LEU A 144 -5.46 17.05 4.33
N PHE A 145 -6.37 17.77 3.68
CA PHE A 145 -7.21 18.77 4.35
C PHE A 145 -8.17 18.11 5.34
N GLN A 146 -8.82 17.02 4.93
CA GLN A 146 -9.70 16.20 5.77
C GLN A 146 -8.93 15.57 6.94
N VAL A 147 -7.70 15.10 6.69
CA VAL A 147 -6.80 14.58 7.73
C VAL A 147 -6.47 15.66 8.75
N TRP A 148 -6.04 16.86 8.32
CA TRP A 148 -5.66 17.94 9.24
C TRP A 148 -6.85 18.47 10.04
N ARG A 149 -8.04 18.58 9.43
CA ARG A 149 -9.28 18.86 10.18
C ARG A 149 -9.55 17.77 11.21
N GLY A 150 -9.43 16.50 10.83
CA GLY A 150 -9.53 15.36 11.73
C GLY A 150 -8.49 15.37 12.86
N TRP A 151 -7.36 16.05 12.70
CA TRP A 151 -6.36 16.26 13.76
C TRP A 151 -6.69 17.43 14.69
N GLY A 152 -7.69 18.25 14.36
CA GLY A 152 -8.05 19.46 15.11
C GLY A 152 -7.17 20.68 14.76
N ILE A 153 -6.54 20.69 13.59
CA ILE A 153 -5.79 21.85 13.10
C ILE A 153 -6.79 22.89 12.58
N THR A 154 -6.63 24.14 12.98
CA THR A 154 -7.55 25.24 12.63
C THR A 154 -6.90 26.40 11.89
N ASN A 155 -5.57 26.44 11.83
CA ASN A 155 -4.84 27.52 11.14
C ASN A 155 -3.48 27.08 10.57
N SER A 156 -2.97 27.91 9.68
CA SER A 156 -1.72 27.68 8.94
C SER A 156 -0.48 27.74 9.82
N PHE A 157 -0.53 28.42 10.96
CA PHE A 157 0.59 28.48 11.90
C PHE A 157 0.87 27.10 12.53
N GLN A 158 -0.19 26.36 12.91
CA GLN A 158 -0.06 25.00 13.42
C GLN A 158 0.56 24.06 12.37
N LEU A 159 0.13 24.16 11.10
CA LEU A 159 0.76 23.41 10.00
C LEU A 159 2.25 23.78 9.87
N TYR A 160 2.58 25.07 9.88
CA TYR A 160 3.95 25.53 9.73
C TYR A 160 4.89 24.98 10.82
N VAL A 161 4.45 25.04 12.09
CA VAL A 161 5.24 24.50 13.22
C VAL A 161 5.35 22.97 13.12
N THR A 162 4.29 22.29 12.70
CA THR A 162 4.31 20.83 12.50
C THR A 162 5.29 20.42 11.41
N ALA A 163 5.35 21.17 10.30
CA ALA A 163 6.34 20.95 9.25
C ALA A 163 7.77 21.09 9.77
N ILE A 164 8.07 22.14 10.55
CA ILE A 164 9.39 22.31 11.16
C ILE A 164 9.73 21.12 12.07
N GLY A 165 8.78 20.65 12.88
CA GLY A 165 8.95 19.46 13.72
C GLY A 165 9.29 18.21 12.91
N GLY A 166 8.60 17.98 11.78
CA GLY A 166 8.90 16.90 10.85
C GLY A 166 10.32 16.97 10.26
N LEU A 167 10.79 18.17 9.91
CA LEU A 167 12.14 18.36 9.38
C LEU A 167 13.22 18.15 10.46
N VAL A 168 12.98 18.61 11.69
CA VAL A 168 13.89 18.33 12.83
C VAL A 168 13.97 16.84 13.08
N LEU A 169 12.83 16.13 13.07
CA LEU A 169 12.81 14.67 13.22
C LEU A 169 13.55 13.97 12.08
N ALA A 170 13.42 14.44 10.84
CA ALA A 170 14.19 13.91 9.71
C ALA A 170 15.71 14.05 9.93
N ALA A 171 16.17 15.21 10.42
CA ALA A 171 17.58 15.42 10.75
C ALA A 171 18.06 14.48 11.86
N LEU A 172 17.24 14.25 12.90
CA LEU A 172 17.55 13.30 13.98
C LEU A 172 17.64 11.86 13.46
N LEU A 173 16.75 11.47 12.53
CA LEU A 173 16.78 10.13 11.92
C LEU A 173 18.02 9.94 11.03
N LEU A 174 18.41 10.94 10.23
CA LEU A 174 19.65 10.89 9.47
C LEU A 174 20.87 10.75 10.39
N PHE A 175 20.89 11.51 11.49
CA PHE A 175 21.94 11.40 12.50
C PHE A 175 21.96 10.01 13.14
N ALA A 176 20.80 9.45 13.51
CA ALA A 176 20.69 8.12 14.10
C ALA A 176 21.20 7.02 13.14
N GLY A 177 20.88 7.11 11.84
CA GLY A 177 21.40 6.19 10.83
C GLY A 177 22.92 6.23 10.74
N TRP A 178 23.50 7.44 10.64
CA TRP A 178 24.95 7.61 10.67
C TRP A 178 25.57 7.08 11.97
N PHE A 179 24.97 7.41 13.12
CA PHE A 179 25.47 7.02 14.44
C PHE A 179 25.49 5.49 14.62
N HIS A 180 24.41 4.82 14.24
CA HIS A 180 24.28 3.36 14.38
C HIS A 180 24.99 2.56 13.28
N TYR A 181 25.65 3.22 12.34
CA TYR A 181 26.55 2.56 11.38
C TYR A 181 28.02 2.88 11.65
N HIS A 182 28.35 4.16 11.87
CA HIS A 182 29.73 4.62 11.98
C HIS A 182 30.25 4.72 13.41
N LYS A 183 29.38 4.89 14.43
CA LYS A 183 29.81 5.20 15.81
C LYS A 183 29.50 4.09 16.81
N ARG A 184 28.28 3.58 16.83
CA ARG A 184 27.80 2.55 17.75
C ARG A 184 26.98 1.52 16.98
N ALA A 185 27.66 0.67 16.22
CA ALA A 185 26.97 -0.31 15.38
C ALA A 185 26.56 -1.54 16.19
N PRO A 186 25.27 -1.92 16.22
CA PRO A 186 24.83 -3.10 16.97
C PRO A 186 25.47 -4.39 16.45
N LYS A 187 25.65 -5.37 17.35
CA LYS A 187 26.08 -6.73 16.98
C LYS A 187 24.91 -7.59 16.51
N LEU A 188 25.19 -8.68 15.81
CA LEU A 188 24.19 -9.59 15.27
C LEU A 188 23.24 -10.15 16.35
N GLU A 189 23.77 -10.47 17.53
CA GLU A 189 22.97 -10.92 18.69
C GLU A 189 21.83 -9.95 19.06
N TRP A 190 22.04 -8.64 18.87
CA TRP A 190 21.01 -7.64 19.14
C TRP A 190 19.89 -7.70 18.11
N PHE A 191 20.24 -7.83 16.83
CA PHE A 191 19.27 -7.96 15.73
C PHE A 191 18.44 -9.25 15.81
N GLN A 192 19.06 -10.34 16.27
CA GLN A 192 18.41 -11.65 16.40
C GLN A 192 17.54 -11.78 17.66
N ASN A 193 17.46 -10.74 18.50
CA ASN A 193 16.61 -10.73 19.68
C ASN A 193 15.13 -10.46 19.35
N VAL A 194 14.51 -11.43 18.69
CA VAL A 194 13.15 -11.30 18.16
C VAL A 194 12.09 -11.15 19.23
N GLU A 195 12.23 -11.81 20.39
CA GLU A 195 11.26 -11.63 21.49
C GLU A 195 11.29 -10.21 22.04
N SER A 196 12.48 -9.63 22.24
CA SER A 196 12.59 -8.23 22.65
C SER A 196 12.02 -7.31 21.57
N MET A 197 12.39 -7.52 20.30
CA MET A 197 11.88 -6.72 19.18
C MET A 197 10.35 -6.73 19.12
N LEU A 198 9.72 -7.91 19.18
CA LEU A 198 8.26 -8.04 19.13
C LEU A 198 7.58 -7.41 20.34
N ASN A 199 8.09 -7.64 21.56
CA ASN A 199 7.53 -7.01 22.76
C ASN A 199 7.56 -5.48 22.63
N HIS A 200 8.68 -4.89 22.21
CA HIS A 200 8.80 -3.44 22.04
C HIS A 200 7.94 -2.90 20.90
N HIS A 201 7.88 -3.58 19.76
CA HIS A 201 7.05 -3.12 18.63
C HIS A 201 5.55 -3.22 18.95
N LEU A 202 5.10 -4.31 19.57
CA LEU A 202 3.71 -4.45 19.97
C LEU A 202 3.37 -3.43 21.06
N GLN A 203 4.08 -3.42 22.19
CA GLN A 203 3.66 -2.58 23.31
C GLN A 203 3.96 -1.09 23.12
N ILE A 204 5.14 -0.72 22.60
CA ILE A 204 5.58 0.69 22.53
C ILE A 204 5.15 1.30 21.21
N LEU A 205 5.59 0.72 20.09
CA LEU A 205 5.35 1.32 18.79
C LEU A 205 3.85 1.32 18.44
N LEU A 206 3.17 0.19 18.60
CA LEU A 206 1.73 0.09 18.34
C LEU A 206 0.90 0.49 19.56
N GLY A 207 1.15 -0.10 20.73
CA GLY A 207 0.36 0.12 21.94
C GLY A 207 0.43 1.56 22.47
N CYS A 208 1.62 2.03 22.86
CA CYS A 208 1.80 3.40 23.33
C CYS A 208 1.58 4.43 22.21
N GLY A 209 1.87 4.08 20.94
CA GLY A 209 1.52 4.90 19.78
C GLY A 209 0.01 5.15 19.68
N SER A 210 -0.81 4.09 19.72
CA SER A 210 -2.27 4.19 19.73
C SER A 210 -2.80 4.90 20.99
N LEU A 211 -2.16 4.69 22.15
CA LEU A 211 -2.55 5.36 23.39
C LEU A 211 -2.32 6.88 23.31
N GLY A 212 -1.14 7.28 22.82
CA GLY A 212 -0.81 8.68 22.59
C GLY A 212 -1.76 9.33 21.59
N TRP A 213 -2.12 8.61 20.53
CA TRP A 213 -3.11 9.08 19.56
C TRP A 213 -4.53 9.20 20.14
N ALA A 214 -4.98 8.23 20.94
CA ALA A 214 -6.25 8.32 21.65
C ALA A 214 -6.29 9.55 22.58
N GLY A 215 -5.20 9.82 23.30
CA GLY A 215 -5.06 11.03 24.12
C GLY A 215 -5.19 12.31 23.29
N HIS A 216 -4.52 12.39 22.13
CA HIS A 216 -4.66 13.51 21.21
C HIS A 216 -6.11 13.69 20.73
N ILE A 217 -6.79 12.60 20.36
CA ILE A 217 -8.18 12.68 19.90
C ILE A 217 -9.09 13.19 21.03
N ILE A 218 -9.02 12.60 22.22
CA ILE A 218 -9.90 12.94 23.34
C ILE A 218 -9.73 14.40 23.77
N HIS A 219 -8.49 14.89 23.81
CA HIS A 219 -8.19 16.19 24.41
C HIS A 219 -8.06 17.35 23.43
N VAL A 220 -7.86 17.08 22.13
CA VAL A 220 -7.66 18.11 21.10
C VAL A 220 -8.63 17.92 19.94
N SER A 221 -8.54 16.80 19.24
CA SER A 221 -9.25 16.67 17.97
C SER A 221 -10.77 16.58 18.12
N ALA A 222 -11.29 15.76 19.04
CA ALA A 222 -12.73 15.61 19.23
C ALA A 222 -13.42 16.89 19.74
N PRO A 223 -12.88 17.63 20.74
CA PRO A 223 -13.40 18.94 21.13
C PRO A 223 -13.43 19.94 19.97
N THR A 224 -12.32 20.10 19.24
CA THR A 224 -12.23 21.01 18.08
C THR A 224 -13.23 20.62 17.00
N ASN A 225 -13.31 19.34 16.62
CA ASN A 225 -14.25 18.88 15.59
C ASN A 225 -15.70 19.03 16.04
N LYS A 226 -16.01 18.87 17.33
CA LYS A 226 -17.37 19.11 17.84
C LYS A 226 -17.80 20.57 17.67
N LEU A 227 -16.90 21.52 17.87
CA LEU A 227 -17.18 22.95 17.62
C LEU A 227 -17.25 23.28 16.13
N LEU A 228 -16.37 22.70 15.31
CA LEU A 228 -16.41 22.85 13.85
C LEU A 228 -17.72 22.30 13.26
N ASP A 229 -18.14 21.12 13.71
CA ASP A 229 -19.40 20.49 13.29
C ASP A 229 -20.63 21.30 13.76
N ALA A 230 -20.50 22.07 14.84
CA ALA A 230 -21.53 22.99 15.33
C ALA A 230 -21.56 24.35 14.59
N GLY A 231 -20.66 24.57 13.62
CA GLY A 231 -20.60 25.80 12.83
C GLY A 231 -19.96 26.99 13.56
N VAL A 232 -19.20 26.74 14.63
CA VAL A 232 -18.44 27.80 15.32
C VAL A 232 -17.36 28.33 14.40
N ALA A 233 -17.26 29.67 14.27
CA ALA A 233 -16.28 30.29 13.41
C ALA A 233 -14.85 29.99 13.88
N LEU A 234 -13.92 29.79 12.95
CA LEU A 234 -12.54 29.32 13.24
C LEU A 234 -11.80 30.15 14.29
N LYS A 235 -12.02 31.47 14.27
CA LYS A 235 -11.40 32.43 15.21
C LYS A 235 -11.93 32.31 16.65
N ASP A 236 -13.11 31.74 16.83
CA ASP A 236 -13.81 31.64 18.10
C ASP A 236 -13.61 30.24 18.73
N ILE A 237 -12.96 29.31 18.02
CA ILE A 237 -12.57 28.00 18.54
C ILE A 237 -11.35 28.18 19.45
N PRO A 238 -11.41 27.75 20.74
CA PRO A 238 -10.26 27.79 21.63
C PRO A 238 -9.05 27.05 21.05
N LEU A 239 -7.85 27.59 21.26
CA LEU A 239 -6.64 26.89 20.83
C LEU A 239 -6.48 25.58 21.62
N PRO A 240 -5.84 24.54 21.05
CA PRO A 240 -5.74 23.23 21.69
C PRO A 240 -5.24 23.23 23.13
N HIS A 241 -4.30 24.12 23.49
CA HIS A 241 -3.77 24.21 24.86
C HIS A 241 -4.79 24.79 25.85
N GLU A 242 -5.77 25.57 25.41
CA GLU A 242 -6.83 26.10 26.27
C GLU A 242 -7.76 24.99 26.76
N PHE A 243 -8.08 23.99 25.92
CA PHE A 243 -8.82 22.79 26.35
C PHE A 243 -8.07 22.00 27.43
N ILE A 244 -6.74 21.99 27.39
CA ILE A 244 -5.91 21.28 28.38
C ILE A 244 -5.85 22.06 29.70
N LEU A 245 -5.67 23.37 29.63
CA LEU A 245 -5.46 24.23 30.80
C LEU A 245 -6.77 24.62 31.48
N ASN A 246 -7.88 24.71 30.74
CA ASN A 246 -9.19 25.05 31.25
C ASN A 246 -10.16 23.88 31.10
N LYS A 247 -10.34 23.14 32.20
CA LYS A 247 -11.26 22.01 32.31
C LYS A 247 -12.73 22.39 32.01
N ASP A 248 -13.13 23.63 32.27
CA ASP A 248 -14.52 24.05 32.11
C ASP A 248 -14.93 24.00 30.62
N LEU A 249 -14.02 24.32 29.70
CA LEU A 249 -14.26 24.20 28.25
C LEU A 249 -14.57 22.76 27.82
N LEU A 250 -13.82 21.79 28.35
CA LEU A 250 -14.08 20.37 28.06
C LEU A 250 -15.35 19.88 28.76
N THR A 251 -15.64 20.38 29.96
CA THR A 251 -16.84 19.99 30.72
C THR A 251 -18.11 20.48 30.05
N GLU A 252 -18.09 21.65 29.40
CA GLU A 252 -19.21 22.14 28.61
C GLU A 252 -19.51 21.24 27.40
N LEU A 253 -18.46 20.75 26.72
CA LEU A 253 -18.60 19.85 25.57
C LEU A 253 -18.91 18.41 25.99
N TYR A 254 -18.31 17.94 27.07
CA TYR A 254 -18.35 16.57 27.57
C TYR A 254 -18.50 16.59 29.10
N PRO A 255 -19.75 16.59 29.61
CA PRO A 255 -20.03 16.76 31.04
C PRO A 255 -19.30 15.77 31.97
N SER A 256 -18.94 14.58 31.48
CA SER A 256 -18.22 13.59 32.27
C SER A 256 -16.84 14.05 32.75
N PHE A 257 -16.21 15.03 32.08
CA PHE A 257 -14.95 15.61 32.52
C PHE A 257 -15.07 16.22 33.92
N ALA A 258 -16.26 16.68 34.35
CA ALA A 258 -16.48 17.18 35.71
C ALA A 258 -16.03 16.17 36.79
N ALA A 259 -16.28 14.87 36.58
CA ALA A 259 -15.91 13.80 37.50
C ALA A 259 -14.40 13.53 37.60
N GLY A 260 -13.60 14.06 36.66
CA GLY A 260 -12.16 13.87 36.60
C GLY A 260 -11.74 12.42 36.34
N LEU A 261 -10.60 12.03 36.92
CA LEU A 261 -10.01 10.71 36.70
C LEU A 261 -10.46 9.64 37.70
N ALA A 262 -11.29 10.00 38.68
CA ALA A 262 -11.78 9.03 39.67
C ALA A 262 -12.48 7.82 39.02
N PRO A 263 -13.39 7.98 38.04
CA PRO A 263 -14.03 6.84 37.38
C PRO A 263 -13.05 5.88 36.68
N PHE A 264 -11.92 6.37 36.18
CA PHE A 264 -10.88 5.53 35.57
C PHE A 264 -10.25 4.59 36.61
N PHE A 265 -9.81 5.12 37.75
CA PHE A 265 -9.15 4.34 38.80
C PHE A 265 -10.11 3.46 39.61
N THR A 266 -11.40 3.79 39.65
CA THR A 266 -12.43 2.95 40.28
C THR A 266 -13.10 1.96 39.33
N LEU A 267 -12.65 1.87 38.08
CA LEU A 267 -13.24 1.03 37.03
C LEU A 267 -14.72 1.32 36.73
N ASN A 268 -15.20 2.53 37.03
CA ASN A 268 -16.57 2.98 36.71
C ASN A 268 -16.59 3.66 35.33
N TRP A 269 -16.14 2.93 34.30
CA TRP A 269 -15.86 3.50 32.97
C TRP A 269 -17.10 3.94 32.19
N GLY A 270 -18.31 3.52 32.61
CA GLY A 270 -19.56 3.97 32.00
C GLY A 270 -19.78 5.48 32.07
N GLN A 271 -19.07 6.18 32.97
CA GLN A 271 -19.10 7.65 33.04
C GLN A 271 -18.51 8.34 31.80
N TYR A 272 -17.62 7.69 31.05
CA TYR A 272 -16.92 8.30 29.90
C TYR A 272 -17.65 8.15 28.55
N ALA A 273 -18.94 7.76 28.58
CA ALA A 273 -19.72 7.43 27.39
C ALA A 273 -20.06 8.63 26.48
N ASP A 274 -19.74 9.85 26.88
CA ASP A 274 -19.94 11.07 26.08
C ASP A 274 -18.78 11.36 25.10
N PHE A 275 -17.56 10.91 25.40
CA PHE A 275 -16.39 11.03 24.52
C PHE A 275 -15.75 9.71 24.10
N LEU A 276 -16.07 8.59 24.76
CA LEU A 276 -15.74 7.22 24.33
C LEU A 276 -17.02 6.49 23.93
N THR A 277 -17.43 6.67 22.67
CA THR A 277 -18.71 6.18 22.18
C THR A 277 -18.58 4.86 21.42
N PHE A 278 -19.71 4.24 21.13
CA PHE A 278 -19.81 3.09 20.24
C PHE A 278 -21.05 3.24 19.34
N LYS A 279 -21.15 4.39 18.67
CA LYS A 279 -22.33 4.73 17.88
C LYS A 279 -22.44 3.83 16.66
N GLY A 280 -21.32 3.61 15.96
CA GLY A 280 -21.35 3.01 14.63
C GLY A 280 -21.87 4.01 13.59
N GLY A 281 -21.82 3.61 12.32
CA GLY A 281 -22.21 4.47 11.20
C GLY A 281 -21.28 5.66 11.00
N LEU A 282 -21.86 6.77 10.53
CA LEU A 282 -21.16 7.96 10.08
C LEU A 282 -21.84 9.20 10.70
N ASN A 283 -21.05 10.25 10.94
CA ASN A 283 -21.53 11.53 11.41
C ASN A 283 -22.33 12.22 10.29
N PRO A 284 -23.62 12.56 10.49
CA PRO A 284 -24.47 13.12 9.45
C PRO A 284 -24.09 14.54 9.01
N VAL A 285 -23.27 15.25 9.79
CA VAL A 285 -22.78 16.59 9.42
C VAL A 285 -21.61 16.49 8.44
N THR A 286 -20.74 15.49 8.62
CA THR A 286 -19.45 15.43 7.92
C THR A 286 -19.32 14.26 6.96
N GLY A 287 -20.15 13.23 7.09
CA GLY A 287 -20.05 11.98 6.33
C GLY A 287 -18.85 11.11 6.72
N GLY A 288 -18.07 11.50 7.74
CA GLY A 288 -16.95 10.73 8.28
C GLY A 288 -17.34 9.91 9.51
N LEU A 289 -16.47 9.00 9.96
CA LEU A 289 -16.63 8.29 11.22
C LEU A 289 -16.66 9.26 12.41
N TRP A 290 -17.35 8.86 13.49
CA TRP A 290 -17.39 9.65 14.72
C TRP A 290 -16.01 9.73 15.38
N MET A 291 -15.52 10.94 15.65
CA MET A 291 -14.23 11.14 16.33
C MET A 291 -14.18 10.44 17.70
N THR A 292 -15.31 10.37 18.41
CA THR A 292 -15.44 9.68 19.70
C THR A 292 -15.40 8.15 19.57
N ASP A 293 -15.88 7.59 18.46
CA ASP A 293 -15.71 6.15 18.16
C ASP A 293 -14.24 5.86 17.76
N ILE A 294 -13.60 6.75 16.99
CA ILE A 294 -12.17 6.63 16.64
C ILE A 294 -11.30 6.69 17.90
N ALA A 295 -11.61 7.58 18.85
CA ALA A 295 -10.91 7.66 20.13
C ALA A 295 -11.02 6.34 20.92
N HIS A 296 -12.25 5.82 21.05
CA HIS A 296 -12.51 4.56 21.73
C HIS A 296 -11.80 3.38 21.05
N HIS A 297 -11.83 3.33 19.72
CA HIS A 297 -11.11 2.34 18.92
C HIS A 297 -9.60 2.34 19.22
N HIS A 298 -8.95 3.51 19.21
CA HIS A 298 -7.52 3.60 19.47
C HIS A 298 -7.16 3.26 20.92
N LEU A 299 -8.01 3.61 21.88
CA LEU A 299 -7.83 3.20 23.27
C LEU A 299 -7.91 1.67 23.42
N ALA A 300 -8.90 1.03 22.78
CA ALA A 300 -9.05 -0.42 22.82
C ALA A 300 -7.85 -1.15 22.16
N ILE A 301 -7.40 -0.66 21.00
CA ILE A 301 -6.21 -1.18 20.32
C ILE A 301 -4.93 -0.97 21.15
N ALA A 302 -4.80 0.18 21.81
CA ALA A 302 -3.67 0.45 22.68
C ALA A 302 -3.57 -0.59 23.80
N VAL A 303 -4.67 -0.85 24.49
CA VAL A 303 -4.72 -1.88 25.55
C VAL A 303 -4.39 -3.26 25.00
N LEU A 304 -4.97 -3.63 23.85
CA LEU A 304 -4.69 -4.91 23.19
C LEU A 304 -3.20 -5.10 22.91
N PHE A 305 -2.55 -4.11 22.30
CA PHE A 305 -1.15 -4.21 21.90
C PHE A 305 -0.17 -4.08 23.07
N ILE A 306 -0.50 -3.28 24.10
CA ILE A 306 0.28 -3.24 25.34
C ILE A 306 0.28 -4.63 25.99
N ILE A 307 -0.88 -5.28 26.11
CA ILE A 307 -0.98 -6.63 26.68
C ILE A 307 -0.26 -7.65 25.78
N ALA A 308 -0.46 -7.59 24.46
CA ALA A 308 0.17 -8.51 23.51
C ALA A 308 1.72 -8.43 23.56
N GLY A 309 2.29 -7.24 23.76
CA GLY A 309 3.73 -7.06 23.89
C GLY A 309 4.34 -7.54 25.20
N HIS A 310 3.57 -8.17 26.10
CA HIS A 310 4.07 -8.86 27.30
C HIS A 310 4.07 -10.39 27.17
N GLN A 311 3.77 -10.94 25.98
CA GLN A 311 3.65 -12.38 25.78
C GLN A 311 5.01 -13.10 25.68
N TYR A 312 6.07 -12.45 25.20
CA TYR A 312 7.33 -13.13 24.89
C TYR A 312 8.40 -13.01 25.98
N ARG A 313 9.13 -14.11 26.23
CA ARG A 313 10.10 -14.26 27.32
C ARG A 313 11.38 -13.46 27.06
N THR A 314 11.70 -12.54 27.97
CA THR A 314 12.95 -11.76 27.98
C THR A 314 13.83 -12.13 29.18
N ASN A 315 14.36 -11.15 29.93
CA ASN A 315 15.32 -11.36 31.02
C ASN A 315 14.69 -11.81 32.36
N TRP A 316 13.37 -11.69 32.51
CA TRP A 316 12.68 -11.94 33.79
C TRP A 316 11.99 -13.31 33.86
N GLY A 317 12.37 -14.25 33.00
CA GLY A 317 11.90 -15.64 33.03
C GLY A 317 10.45 -15.89 32.60
N ILE A 318 9.55 -14.89 32.73
CA ILE A 318 8.12 -14.98 32.38
C ILE A 318 7.91 -14.74 30.88
N GLY A 319 6.96 -15.47 30.29
CA GLY A 319 6.55 -15.37 28.89
C GLY A 319 6.95 -16.59 28.05
N HIS A 320 6.68 -16.52 26.75
CA HIS A 320 6.92 -17.60 25.79
C HIS A 320 8.20 -17.38 24.96
N SER A 321 8.92 -18.46 24.67
CA SER A 321 9.91 -18.48 23.60
C SER A 321 9.22 -18.78 22.27
N ILE A 322 9.49 -17.98 21.23
CA ILE A 322 8.87 -18.19 19.90
C ILE A 322 9.31 -19.54 19.32
N LYS A 323 10.57 -19.92 19.54
CA LYS A 323 11.09 -21.21 19.11
C LYS A 323 10.32 -22.37 19.76
N GLU A 324 10.12 -22.31 21.08
CA GLU A 324 9.33 -23.33 21.81
C GLU A 324 7.90 -23.40 21.29
N ILE A 325 7.25 -22.25 21.02
CA ILE A 325 5.92 -22.21 20.42
C ILE A 325 5.94 -22.96 19.08
N LEU A 326 6.82 -22.58 18.15
CA LEU A 326 6.85 -23.14 16.80
C LEU A 326 7.12 -24.65 16.82
N GLU A 327 8.09 -25.12 17.58
CA GLU A 327 8.46 -26.54 17.63
C GLU A 327 7.36 -27.42 18.26
N ASN A 328 6.57 -26.88 19.19
CA ASN A 328 5.44 -27.60 19.77
C ASN A 328 4.23 -27.71 18.83
N HIS A 329 4.14 -26.90 17.77
CA HIS A 329 3.04 -26.97 16.79
C HIS A 329 3.36 -27.98 15.68
N LYS A 330 3.08 -29.27 15.97
CA LYS A 330 3.28 -30.41 15.09
C LYS A 330 2.02 -31.28 15.01
N GLY A 331 1.69 -31.77 13.82
CA GLY A 331 0.50 -32.59 13.58
C GLY A 331 0.81 -33.84 12.75
N PRO A 332 -0.14 -34.80 12.67
CA PRO A 332 0.09 -36.09 12.02
C PRO A 332 0.37 -35.98 10.50
N PHE A 333 -0.11 -34.91 9.85
CA PHE A 333 0.05 -34.70 8.40
C PHE A 333 1.23 -33.80 8.03
N THR A 334 1.82 -33.09 9.01
CA THR A 334 2.76 -31.98 8.77
C THR A 334 4.22 -32.32 9.05
N GLY A 335 4.55 -33.60 9.28
CA GLY A 335 5.92 -34.03 9.55
C GLY A 335 6.44 -33.35 10.81
N GLU A 336 7.61 -32.71 10.76
CA GLU A 336 8.22 -31.98 11.87
C GLU A 336 7.59 -30.59 12.15
N GLY A 337 6.45 -30.26 11.53
CA GLY A 337 5.73 -29.02 11.81
C GLY A 337 6.55 -27.77 11.47
N HIS A 338 6.60 -26.81 12.40
CA HIS A 338 7.29 -25.52 12.20
C HIS A 338 8.76 -25.51 12.62
N LYS A 339 9.36 -26.67 12.93
CA LYS A 339 10.79 -26.75 13.26
C LYS A 339 11.65 -26.13 12.15
N GLY A 340 12.67 -25.36 12.51
CA GLY A 340 13.55 -24.66 11.56
C GLY A 340 13.02 -23.29 11.09
N LEU A 341 11.75 -22.94 11.33
CA LEU A 341 11.19 -21.66 10.92
C LEU A 341 11.76 -20.49 11.73
N TYR A 342 12.02 -20.70 13.03
CA TYR A 342 12.68 -19.70 13.88
C TYR A 342 14.07 -19.37 13.34
N GLU A 343 14.86 -20.38 12.99
CA GLU A 343 16.18 -20.23 12.40
C GLU A 343 16.09 -19.48 11.07
N ASN A 344 15.24 -19.93 10.14
CA ASN A 344 15.07 -19.26 8.83
C ASN A 344 14.75 -17.75 8.99
N LEU A 345 13.87 -17.39 9.91
CA LEU A 345 13.46 -15.99 10.14
C LEU A 345 14.49 -15.18 10.94
N THR A 346 15.41 -15.81 11.67
CA THR A 346 16.46 -15.11 12.44
C THR A 346 17.79 -15.03 11.71
N THR A 347 18.00 -15.85 10.67
CA THR A 347 19.23 -15.86 9.89
C THR A 347 19.07 -15.32 8.47
N SER A 348 17.84 -15.16 7.96
CA SER A 348 17.58 -14.55 6.64
C SER A 348 16.72 -13.29 6.73
N TRP A 349 17.31 -12.17 6.33
CA TRP A 349 16.59 -10.91 6.12
C TRP A 349 15.59 -11.01 4.96
N HIS A 350 15.88 -11.83 3.94
CA HIS A 350 14.96 -12.07 2.83
C HIS A 350 13.72 -12.84 3.26
N ALA A 351 13.84 -13.82 4.17
CA ALA A 351 12.68 -14.50 4.73
C ALA A 351 11.77 -13.53 5.49
N GLN A 352 12.33 -12.68 6.36
CA GLN A 352 11.54 -11.65 7.06
C GLN A 352 10.90 -10.66 6.09
N LEU A 353 11.67 -10.12 5.14
CA LEU A 353 11.17 -9.13 4.18
C LEU A 353 10.07 -9.72 3.29
N ALA A 354 10.19 -10.98 2.87
CA ALA A 354 9.17 -11.68 2.12
C ALA A 354 7.83 -11.72 2.87
N THR A 355 7.87 -12.14 4.13
CA THR A 355 6.69 -12.21 5.00
C THR A 355 6.11 -10.83 5.29
N ASN A 356 6.95 -9.86 5.64
CA ASN A 356 6.52 -8.50 5.97
C ASN A 356 5.87 -7.80 4.77
N LEU A 357 6.43 -7.93 3.57
CA LEU A 357 5.85 -7.36 2.35
C LEU A 357 4.52 -8.01 1.96
N ALA A 358 4.39 -9.33 2.16
CA ALA A 358 3.12 -10.02 1.92
C ALA A 358 2.01 -9.49 2.85
N PHE A 359 2.30 -9.38 4.16
CA PHE A 359 1.33 -8.84 5.12
C PHE A 359 1.04 -7.36 4.92
N LEU A 360 2.07 -6.52 4.75
CA LEU A 360 1.90 -5.09 4.51
C LEU A 360 1.12 -4.83 3.23
N GLY A 361 1.42 -5.59 2.17
CA GLY A 361 0.74 -5.47 0.89
C GLY A 361 -0.74 -5.84 0.95
N SER A 362 -1.08 -6.91 1.68
CA SER A 362 -2.48 -7.24 1.95
C SER A 362 -3.15 -6.19 2.85
N LEU A 363 -2.46 -5.66 3.86
CA LEU A 363 -2.99 -4.66 4.77
C LEU A 363 -3.35 -3.36 4.04
N THR A 364 -2.50 -2.86 3.13
CA THR A 364 -2.84 -1.65 2.37
C THR A 364 -4.03 -1.86 1.42
N ILE A 365 -4.22 -3.06 0.86
CA ILE A 365 -5.44 -3.38 0.09
C ILE A 365 -6.67 -3.36 1.01
N ILE A 366 -6.56 -3.88 2.23
CA ILE A 366 -7.64 -3.82 3.24
C ILE A 366 -7.93 -2.36 3.61
N ILE A 367 -6.89 -1.52 3.80
CA ILE A 367 -7.04 -0.08 4.07
C ILE A 367 -7.84 0.58 2.94
N ALA A 368 -7.54 0.28 1.67
CA ALA A 368 -8.31 0.81 0.53
C ALA A 368 -9.80 0.47 0.66
N HIS A 369 -10.13 -0.80 0.92
CA HIS A 369 -11.52 -1.26 1.03
C HIS A 369 -12.24 -0.69 2.26
N HIS A 370 -11.54 -0.56 3.38
CA HIS A 370 -12.10 0.00 4.60
C HIS A 370 -12.35 1.50 4.49
N MET A 371 -11.40 2.27 3.93
CA MET A 371 -11.50 3.72 3.88
C MET A 371 -12.62 4.24 2.98
N TYR A 372 -12.97 3.54 1.91
CA TYR A 372 -14.08 3.99 1.06
C TYR A 372 -15.44 3.67 1.68
N ALA A 373 -15.59 2.48 2.28
CA ALA A 373 -16.86 2.03 2.86
C ALA A 373 -17.11 2.61 4.27
N MET A 374 -16.03 3.01 4.96
CA MET A 374 -16.06 3.64 6.29
C MET A 374 -15.14 4.88 6.28
N PRO A 375 -15.55 5.98 5.61
CA PRO A 375 -14.71 7.18 5.48
C PRO A 375 -14.27 7.71 6.86
N PRO A 376 -12.98 7.64 7.22
CA PRO A 376 -12.56 7.92 8.60
C PRO A 376 -12.38 9.42 8.90
N TYR A 377 -12.41 10.27 7.87
CA TYR A 377 -12.15 11.70 8.01
C TYR A 377 -13.37 12.55 7.63
N PRO A 378 -13.60 13.69 8.30
CA PRO A 378 -14.69 14.61 7.99
C PRO A 378 -14.63 15.11 6.55
N TYR A 379 -15.78 15.13 5.86
CA TYR A 379 -15.97 15.56 4.47
C TYR A 379 -15.16 14.80 3.42
N LEU A 380 -14.60 13.64 3.80
CA LEU A 380 -13.90 12.77 2.84
C LEU A 380 -14.89 12.03 1.95
N ALA A 381 -16.05 11.64 2.48
CA ALA A 381 -17.03 10.81 1.78
C ALA A 381 -17.62 11.48 0.53
N THR A 382 -17.81 12.80 0.57
CA THR A 382 -18.35 13.62 -0.52
C THR A 382 -17.28 14.23 -1.42
N ASP A 383 -16.00 14.01 -1.11
CA ASP A 383 -14.88 14.29 -2.01
C ASP A 383 -14.56 13.02 -2.81
N TYR A 384 -15.37 12.78 -3.84
CA TYR A 384 -15.29 11.58 -4.67
C TYR A 384 -13.93 11.43 -5.35
N ALA A 385 -13.29 12.56 -5.71
CA ALA A 385 -11.96 12.55 -6.31
C ALA A 385 -10.92 11.98 -5.33
N THR A 386 -10.91 12.46 -4.10
CA THR A 386 -10.01 11.93 -3.07
C THR A 386 -10.31 10.47 -2.75
N GLN A 387 -11.58 10.07 -2.65
CA GLN A 387 -11.95 8.66 -2.42
C GLN A 387 -11.41 7.72 -3.51
N LEU A 388 -11.64 8.06 -4.78
CA LEU A 388 -11.14 7.29 -5.91
C LEU A 388 -9.62 7.20 -5.91
N CYS A 389 -8.94 8.30 -5.63
CA CYS A 389 -7.49 8.38 -5.65
C CYS A 389 -6.85 7.58 -4.51
N ILE A 390 -7.35 7.70 -3.28
CA ILE A 390 -6.83 6.97 -2.11
C ILE A 390 -7.06 5.46 -2.28
N PHE A 391 -8.24 5.03 -2.74
CA PHE A 391 -8.52 3.63 -3.03
C PHE A 391 -7.52 3.08 -4.06
N THR A 392 -7.41 3.75 -5.22
CA THR A 392 -6.54 3.33 -6.31
C THR A 392 -5.06 3.30 -5.88
N HIS A 393 -4.63 4.31 -5.12
CA HIS A 393 -3.26 4.43 -4.62
C HIS A 393 -2.86 3.25 -3.71
N HIS A 394 -3.69 2.95 -2.70
CA HIS A 394 -3.40 1.89 -1.74
C HIS A 394 -3.51 0.49 -2.36
N MET A 395 -4.38 0.31 -3.37
CA MET A 395 -4.46 -0.91 -4.18
C MET A 395 -3.15 -1.17 -4.93
N TRP A 396 -2.60 -0.15 -5.60
CA TRP A 396 -1.31 -0.27 -6.30
C TRP A 396 -0.15 -0.57 -5.35
N ILE A 397 -0.01 0.19 -4.26
CA ILE A 397 1.06 -0.04 -3.27
C ILE A 397 1.01 -1.48 -2.74
N GLY A 398 -0.18 -1.97 -2.44
CA GLY A 398 -0.34 -3.31 -1.88
C GLY A 398 0.08 -4.41 -2.80
N ALA A 399 -0.31 -4.27 -4.05
CA ALA A 399 0.00 -5.24 -5.08
C ALA A 399 1.50 -5.27 -5.39
N PHE A 400 2.18 -4.11 -5.43
CA PHE A 400 3.63 -4.06 -5.53
C PHE A 400 4.33 -4.73 -4.34
N CYS A 401 3.84 -4.50 -3.11
CA CYS A 401 4.37 -5.16 -1.92
C CYS A 401 4.16 -6.69 -1.98
N ILE A 402 2.98 -7.18 -2.38
CA ILE A 402 2.71 -8.62 -2.52
C ILE A 402 3.66 -9.28 -3.53
N VAL A 403 3.85 -8.67 -4.71
CA VAL A 403 4.81 -9.16 -5.71
C VAL A 403 6.24 -9.13 -5.16
N GLY A 404 6.63 -8.07 -4.45
CA GLY A 404 7.91 -7.95 -3.77
C GLY A 404 8.11 -9.03 -2.70
N GLY A 405 7.07 -9.39 -1.95
CA GLY A 405 7.08 -10.48 -0.97
C GLY A 405 7.42 -11.81 -1.62
N ALA A 406 6.78 -12.13 -2.75
CA ALA A 406 7.10 -13.33 -3.53
C ALA A 406 8.52 -13.28 -4.15
N ALA A 407 8.98 -12.11 -4.58
CA ALA A 407 10.34 -11.93 -5.08
C ALA A 407 11.37 -12.28 -4.00
N HIS A 408 11.20 -11.72 -2.79
CA HIS A 408 12.09 -12.01 -1.67
C HIS A 408 11.96 -13.45 -1.14
N ALA A 409 10.78 -14.07 -1.26
CA ALA A 409 10.63 -15.50 -0.98
C ALA A 409 11.47 -16.34 -1.96
N ALA A 410 11.47 -16.01 -3.26
CA ALA A 410 12.30 -16.69 -4.24
C ALA A 410 13.80 -16.42 -4.03
N ILE A 411 14.19 -15.21 -3.59
CA ILE A 411 15.58 -14.90 -3.23
C ILE A 411 16.01 -15.73 -2.02
N PHE A 412 15.20 -15.79 -0.95
CA PHE A 412 15.43 -16.66 0.20
C PHE A 412 15.62 -18.12 -0.23
N MET A 413 14.75 -18.64 -1.10
CA MET A 413 14.87 -20.01 -1.59
C MET A 413 16.18 -20.27 -2.33
N VAL A 414 16.76 -19.27 -3.01
CA VAL A 414 18.02 -19.41 -3.73
C VAL A 414 19.22 -19.27 -2.80
N ARG A 415 19.26 -18.21 -1.98
CA ARG A 415 20.45 -17.80 -1.23
C ARG A 415 20.54 -18.42 0.16
N ASP A 416 19.43 -18.49 0.88
CA ASP A 416 19.47 -18.68 2.34
C ASP A 416 18.77 -19.98 2.80
N TYR A 417 17.97 -20.61 1.93
CA TYR A 417 17.33 -21.88 2.26
C TYR A 417 18.35 -22.99 2.49
N ASP A 418 18.34 -23.55 3.71
CA ASP A 418 19.13 -24.71 4.09
C ASP A 418 18.24 -25.98 4.22
N PRO A 419 18.44 -27.01 3.38
CA PRO A 419 17.75 -28.30 3.50
C PRO A 419 17.97 -29.01 4.84
N VAL A 420 19.11 -28.79 5.52
CA VAL A 420 19.44 -29.42 6.80
C VAL A 420 18.58 -28.85 7.92
N VAL A 421 18.38 -27.54 7.94
CA VAL A 421 17.48 -26.87 8.91
C VAL A 421 16.02 -27.26 8.67
N ASN A 422 15.64 -27.50 7.41
CA ASN A 422 14.25 -27.68 7.01
C ASN A 422 13.82 -29.15 6.83
N GLN A 423 14.55 -30.12 7.39
CA GLN A 423 14.27 -31.55 7.17
C GLN A 423 12.87 -31.96 7.61
N ASN A 424 12.05 -32.43 6.64
CA ASN A 424 10.67 -32.93 6.85
C ASN A 424 9.74 -31.97 7.62
N ASN A 425 10.07 -30.68 7.67
CA ASN A 425 9.19 -29.64 8.20
C ASN A 425 8.16 -29.20 7.13
N LEU A 426 7.34 -28.21 7.44
CA LEU A 426 6.34 -27.70 6.50
C LEU A 426 6.93 -27.22 5.17
N LEU A 427 8.06 -26.50 5.20
CA LEU A 427 8.66 -25.92 4.00
C LEU A 427 9.21 -27.00 3.05
N ASP A 428 9.95 -27.98 3.59
CA ASP A 428 10.41 -29.14 2.80
C ASP A 428 9.24 -29.93 2.22
N ARG A 429 8.20 -30.16 3.03
CA ARG A 429 7.01 -30.88 2.57
C ARG A 429 6.37 -30.18 1.39
N VAL A 430 6.15 -28.86 1.46
CA VAL A 430 5.61 -28.06 0.35
C VAL A 430 6.47 -28.21 -0.92
N ILE A 431 7.79 -28.19 -0.80
CA ILE A 431 8.70 -28.41 -1.93
C ILE A 431 8.49 -29.80 -2.55
N ARG A 432 8.32 -30.85 -1.74
CA ARG A 432 8.17 -32.24 -2.20
C ARG A 432 6.89 -32.51 -3.00
N HIS A 433 5.84 -31.72 -2.82
CA HIS A 433 4.59 -31.85 -3.59
C HIS A 433 4.26 -30.59 -4.42
N ARG A 434 5.27 -29.77 -4.73
CA ARG A 434 5.14 -28.54 -5.52
C ARG A 434 4.46 -28.74 -6.88
N ASP A 435 4.69 -29.89 -7.52
CA ASP A 435 4.06 -30.21 -8.82
C ASP A 435 2.54 -30.34 -8.68
N ALA A 436 2.06 -30.92 -7.57
CA ALA A 436 0.63 -31.04 -7.30
C ALA A 436 0.00 -29.68 -6.98
N ILE A 437 0.66 -28.84 -6.18
CA ILE A 437 0.18 -27.48 -5.88
C ILE A 437 0.01 -26.68 -7.18
N ILE A 438 1.05 -26.66 -8.02
CA ILE A 438 1.04 -25.88 -9.26
C ILE A 438 0.07 -26.46 -10.29
N SER A 439 -0.09 -27.78 -10.40
CA SER A 439 -1.06 -28.36 -11.35
C SER A 439 -2.51 -28.08 -10.96
N HIS A 440 -2.85 -28.15 -9.66
CA HIS A 440 -4.20 -27.81 -9.19
C HIS A 440 -4.49 -26.32 -9.35
N LEU A 441 -3.52 -25.47 -9.04
CA LEU A 441 -3.67 -24.03 -9.21
C LEU A 441 -3.78 -23.65 -10.69
N ASN A 442 -3.05 -24.33 -11.57
CA ASN A 442 -3.21 -24.19 -13.02
C ASN A 442 -4.63 -24.57 -13.48
N TRP A 443 -5.15 -25.70 -13.01
CA TRP A 443 -6.53 -26.12 -13.30
C TRP A 443 -7.55 -25.10 -12.80
N VAL A 444 -7.43 -24.60 -11.56
CA VAL A 444 -8.30 -23.55 -11.01
C VAL A 444 -8.26 -22.29 -11.88
N CYS A 445 -7.08 -21.84 -12.32
CA CYS A 445 -6.95 -20.68 -13.19
C CYS A 445 -7.67 -20.88 -14.53
N ILE A 446 -7.56 -22.06 -15.14
CA ILE A 446 -8.25 -22.40 -16.39
C ILE A 446 -9.77 -22.43 -16.16
N PHE A 447 -10.21 -23.10 -15.09
CA PHE A 447 -11.61 -23.18 -14.71
C PHE A 447 -12.22 -21.79 -14.51
N LEU A 448 -11.58 -20.94 -13.69
CA LEU A 448 -12.02 -19.58 -13.43
C LEU A 448 -12.01 -18.75 -14.71
N GLY A 449 -10.99 -18.85 -15.57
CA GLY A 449 -10.94 -18.14 -16.85
C GLY A 449 -12.15 -18.46 -17.75
N PHE A 450 -12.50 -19.74 -17.90
CA PHE A 450 -13.67 -20.15 -18.69
C PHE A 450 -15.00 -19.73 -18.04
N HIS A 451 -15.13 -19.85 -16.72
CA HIS A 451 -16.40 -19.62 -16.00
C HIS A 451 -16.54 -18.20 -15.44
N SER A 452 -15.67 -17.27 -15.86
CA SER A 452 -15.81 -15.83 -15.56
C SER A 452 -15.71 -15.03 -16.86
N PHE A 453 -14.53 -14.94 -17.45
CA PHE A 453 -14.32 -14.21 -18.70
C PHE A 453 -15.09 -14.83 -19.88
N GLY A 454 -15.25 -16.15 -19.91
CA GLY A 454 -16.10 -16.80 -20.91
C GLY A 454 -17.57 -16.37 -20.85
N LEU A 455 -18.08 -16.01 -19.67
CA LEU A 455 -19.46 -15.51 -19.51
C LEU A 455 -19.64 -14.12 -20.12
N TYR A 456 -18.61 -13.28 -20.06
CA TYR A 456 -18.59 -11.98 -20.74
C TYR A 456 -18.67 -12.14 -22.26
N ILE A 457 -17.88 -13.06 -22.83
CA ILE A 457 -17.89 -13.36 -24.27
C ILE A 457 -19.25 -13.93 -24.69
N HIS A 458 -19.81 -14.85 -23.90
CA HIS A 458 -21.17 -15.36 -24.11
C HIS A 458 -22.18 -14.22 -24.17
N ASN A 459 -22.13 -13.32 -23.19
CA ASN A 459 -23.03 -12.18 -23.11
C ASN A 459 -22.87 -11.18 -24.29
N ASP A 460 -21.64 -10.86 -24.70
CA ASP A 460 -21.41 -10.04 -25.91
C ASP A 460 -22.02 -10.72 -27.14
N THR A 461 -21.84 -12.04 -27.28
CA THR A 461 -22.37 -12.81 -28.41
C THR A 461 -23.90 -12.83 -28.41
N MET A 462 -24.54 -13.14 -27.28
CA MET A 462 -25.99 -13.17 -27.17
C MET A 462 -26.61 -11.79 -27.41
N ARG A 463 -25.98 -10.74 -26.88
CA ARG A 463 -26.40 -9.35 -27.14
C ARG A 463 -26.29 -8.99 -28.61
N ALA A 464 -25.18 -9.33 -29.27
CA ALA A 464 -24.96 -9.05 -30.69
C ALA A 464 -25.94 -9.83 -31.59
N LEU A 465 -26.34 -11.03 -31.19
CA LEU A 465 -27.35 -11.84 -31.89
C LEU A 465 -28.80 -11.39 -31.63
N GLY A 466 -29.01 -10.32 -30.85
CA GLY A 466 -30.35 -9.84 -30.49
C GLY A 466 -31.10 -10.79 -29.56
N ARG A 467 -30.39 -11.55 -28.71
CA ARG A 467 -30.94 -12.53 -27.77
C ARG A 467 -30.70 -12.14 -26.30
N PRO A 468 -31.21 -11.00 -25.83
CA PRO A 468 -30.99 -10.54 -24.45
C PRO A 468 -31.55 -11.49 -23.38
N GLN A 469 -32.59 -12.26 -23.71
CA GLN A 469 -33.17 -13.26 -22.82
C GLN A 469 -32.24 -14.45 -22.50
N ASP A 470 -31.20 -14.66 -23.31
CA ASP A 470 -30.23 -15.75 -23.15
C ASP A 470 -28.92 -15.27 -22.48
N MET A 471 -28.91 -14.03 -21.99
CA MET A 471 -27.77 -13.44 -21.28
C MET A 471 -27.76 -13.80 -19.80
N PHE A 472 -26.58 -13.85 -19.21
CA PHE A 472 -26.41 -13.80 -17.77
C PHE A 472 -26.56 -12.35 -17.29
N SER A 473 -27.71 -12.03 -16.72
CA SER A 473 -28.08 -10.70 -16.24
C SER A 473 -29.15 -10.79 -15.15
N ASP A 474 -29.40 -9.67 -14.46
CA ASP A 474 -30.46 -9.61 -13.44
C ASP A 474 -31.88 -9.76 -14.03
N THR A 475 -32.06 -9.54 -15.34
CA THR A 475 -33.37 -9.58 -16.01
C THR A 475 -33.60 -10.84 -16.84
N ALA A 476 -32.60 -11.72 -16.95
CA ALA A 476 -32.67 -12.95 -17.71
C ALA A 476 -32.14 -14.13 -16.87
N ILE A 477 -30.97 -14.67 -17.18
CA ILE A 477 -30.38 -15.78 -16.42
C ILE A 477 -29.56 -15.19 -15.25
N GLN A 478 -30.15 -15.18 -14.06
CA GLN A 478 -29.54 -14.56 -12.89
C GLN A 478 -28.43 -15.42 -12.28
N LEU A 479 -27.30 -14.81 -11.96
CA LEU A 479 -26.24 -15.40 -11.15
C LEU A 479 -26.01 -14.51 -9.92
N GLN A 480 -26.87 -14.65 -8.91
CA GLN A 480 -26.84 -13.78 -7.73
C GLN A 480 -25.70 -14.15 -6.77
N PRO A 481 -24.98 -13.18 -6.19
CA PRO A 481 -23.96 -13.40 -5.18
C PRO A 481 -24.60 -13.61 -3.79
N VAL A 482 -25.41 -14.67 -3.64
CA VAL A 482 -26.26 -14.91 -2.46
C VAL A 482 -25.50 -14.96 -1.14
N PHE A 483 -24.25 -15.43 -1.14
CA PHE A 483 -23.42 -15.45 0.07
C PHE A 483 -22.99 -14.05 0.50
N ALA A 484 -22.66 -13.17 -0.46
CA ALA A 484 -22.29 -11.79 -0.14
C ALA A 484 -23.52 -11.01 0.36
N GLN A 485 -24.68 -11.19 -0.28
CA GLN A 485 -25.95 -10.60 0.15
C GLN A 485 -26.33 -11.09 1.56
N TRP A 486 -26.13 -12.37 1.86
CA TRP A 486 -26.34 -12.91 3.20
C TRP A 486 -25.43 -12.25 4.25
N VAL A 487 -24.15 -12.06 3.95
CA VAL A 487 -23.22 -11.34 4.84
C VAL A 487 -23.63 -9.87 5.01
N GLN A 488 -24.04 -9.17 3.94
CA GLN A 488 -24.58 -7.81 4.04
C GLN A 488 -25.77 -7.74 5.01
N ASN A 489 -26.70 -8.70 4.91
CA ASN A 489 -27.86 -8.76 5.80
C ASN A 489 -27.47 -9.00 7.27
N ILE A 490 -26.50 -9.89 7.54
CA ILE A 490 -26.00 -10.11 8.92
C ILE A 490 -25.44 -8.81 9.50
N HIS A 491 -24.63 -8.08 8.73
CA HIS A 491 -24.01 -6.85 9.21
C HIS A 491 -25.03 -5.72 9.41
N THR A 492 -26.03 -5.62 8.53
CA THR A 492 -27.12 -4.64 8.66
C THR A 492 -28.00 -4.90 9.87
N LEU A 493 -28.22 -6.18 10.22
CA LEU A 493 -29.01 -6.59 11.38
C LEU A 493 -28.19 -6.74 12.67
N ALA A 494 -26.89 -6.44 12.64
CA ALA A 494 -26.02 -6.57 13.81
C ALA A 494 -26.39 -5.61 14.95
N PRO A 495 -26.67 -4.30 14.71
CA PRO A 495 -27.06 -3.37 15.76
C PRO A 495 -28.29 -3.84 16.54
N GLY A 496 -28.22 -3.84 17.87
CA GLY A 496 -29.28 -4.35 18.74
C GLY A 496 -29.43 -5.89 18.77
N GLY A 497 -28.81 -6.61 17.84
CA GLY A 497 -28.80 -8.07 17.74
C GLY A 497 -27.47 -8.67 18.20
N THR A 498 -26.63 -9.06 17.24
CA THR A 498 -25.29 -9.62 17.52
C THR A 498 -24.29 -8.56 18.02
N ALA A 499 -24.60 -7.28 17.83
CA ALA A 499 -23.91 -6.12 18.40
C ALA A 499 -24.91 -5.28 19.22
N PRO A 500 -25.30 -5.73 20.42
CA PRO A 500 -26.41 -5.13 21.18
C PRO A 500 -26.17 -3.68 21.62
N ASN A 501 -24.91 -3.26 21.72
CA ASN A 501 -24.52 -1.91 22.15
C ASN A 501 -24.20 -0.96 20.98
N ALA A 502 -24.17 -1.46 19.73
CA ALA A 502 -24.03 -0.61 18.55
C ALA A 502 -25.38 0.01 18.19
N LEU A 503 -25.38 1.29 17.78
CA LEU A 503 -26.60 1.99 17.38
C LEU A 503 -26.87 1.85 15.88
N GLU A 504 -25.82 1.93 15.08
CA GLU A 504 -25.86 1.90 13.61
C GLU A 504 -24.95 0.77 13.06
N PRO A 505 -25.17 0.30 11.82
CA PRO A 505 -24.30 -0.68 11.21
C PRO A 505 -22.87 -0.16 11.08
N VAL A 506 -21.91 -1.07 11.00
CA VAL A 506 -20.48 -0.72 10.86
C VAL A 506 -20.19 0.10 9.60
N SER A 507 -21.01 -0.06 8.55
CA SER A 507 -20.93 0.72 7.31
C SER A 507 -22.30 0.79 6.64
N TYR A 508 -22.64 1.97 6.10
CA TYR A 508 -23.83 2.16 5.28
C TYR A 508 -23.77 1.41 3.93
N ALA A 509 -22.60 0.90 3.53
CA ALA A 509 -22.47 0.07 2.33
C ALA A 509 -23.18 -1.29 2.47
N PHE A 510 -23.38 -1.78 3.70
CA PHE A 510 -24.10 -3.03 3.96
C PHE A 510 -25.62 -2.84 4.02
N GLY A 511 -26.09 -1.65 4.43
CA GLY A 511 -27.50 -1.32 4.67
C GLY A 511 -27.65 -0.01 5.48
N GLY A 512 -28.84 0.28 6.02
CA GLY A 512 -29.05 1.44 6.92
C GLY A 512 -29.54 2.74 6.26
N GLY A 513 -29.78 2.74 4.95
CA GLY A 513 -30.32 3.90 4.21
C GLY A 513 -29.23 4.81 3.62
N ILE A 514 -29.66 5.94 3.04
CA ILE A 514 -28.77 6.89 2.35
C ILE A 514 -28.32 7.97 3.34
N LEU A 515 -27.02 8.21 3.41
CA LEU A 515 -26.44 9.37 4.08
C LEU A 515 -26.01 10.41 3.05
N ALA A 516 -26.55 11.61 3.15
CA ALA A 516 -26.23 12.73 2.27
C ALA A 516 -25.61 13.89 3.05
N VAL A 517 -24.60 14.54 2.47
CA VAL A 517 -23.95 15.73 3.01
C VAL A 517 -23.75 16.73 1.87
N GLY A 518 -24.21 17.98 2.05
CA GLY A 518 -24.07 19.03 1.03
C GLY A 518 -24.73 18.71 -0.31
N GLY A 519 -25.86 17.98 -0.30
CA GLY A 519 -26.55 17.54 -1.53
C GLY A 519 -25.85 16.42 -2.30
N LYS A 520 -24.79 15.82 -1.75
CA LYS A 520 -24.08 14.66 -2.30
C LYS A 520 -24.29 13.42 -1.43
N VAL A 521 -24.30 12.25 -2.05
CA VAL A 521 -24.32 10.98 -1.31
C VAL A 521 -22.96 10.75 -0.66
N ALA A 522 -22.90 10.78 0.67
CA ALA A 522 -21.72 10.40 1.42
C ALA A 522 -21.53 8.87 1.39
N MET A 523 -22.60 8.12 1.67
CA MET A 523 -22.63 6.66 1.52
C MET A 523 -24.07 6.16 1.42
N MET A 524 -24.27 5.06 0.72
CA MET A 524 -25.54 4.34 0.67
C MET A 524 -25.30 2.83 0.47
N PRO A 525 -26.33 1.97 0.61
CA PRO A 525 -26.17 0.53 0.46
C PRO A 525 -25.69 0.19 -0.95
N ILE A 526 -24.65 -0.64 -1.04
CA ILE A 526 -24.09 -1.08 -2.32
C ILE A 526 -24.78 -2.39 -2.70
N ALA A 527 -25.76 -2.31 -3.60
CA ALA A 527 -26.46 -3.48 -4.11
C ALA A 527 -25.50 -4.40 -4.89
N LEU A 528 -25.61 -5.71 -4.68
CA LEU A 528 -24.80 -6.72 -5.36
C LEU A 528 -25.70 -7.60 -6.23
N GLY A 529 -25.54 -7.53 -7.56
CA GLY A 529 -26.31 -8.30 -8.54
C GLY A 529 -25.44 -9.24 -9.38
N THR A 530 -25.97 -9.64 -10.54
CA THR A 530 -25.28 -10.54 -11.48
C THR A 530 -24.00 -9.90 -12.03
N ALA A 531 -24.00 -8.59 -12.29
CA ALA A 531 -22.79 -7.87 -12.71
C ALA A 531 -21.67 -7.94 -11.67
N ASP A 532 -22.02 -7.77 -10.39
CA ASP A 532 -21.08 -7.91 -9.27
C ASP A 532 -20.58 -9.35 -9.14
N PHE A 533 -21.44 -10.36 -9.33
CA PHE A 533 -21.01 -11.75 -9.34
C PHE A 533 -19.95 -12.02 -10.43
N LEU A 534 -20.18 -11.56 -11.66
CA LEU A 534 -19.26 -11.77 -12.78
C LEU A 534 -17.89 -11.14 -12.52
N ILE A 535 -17.87 -9.86 -12.11
CA ILE A 535 -16.62 -9.12 -11.90
C ILE A 535 -15.81 -9.65 -10.72
N HIS A 536 -16.46 -10.13 -9.65
CA HIS A 536 -15.74 -10.76 -8.52
C HIS A 536 -15.07 -12.08 -8.92
N HIS A 537 -15.65 -12.85 -9.85
CA HIS A 537 -15.00 -14.05 -10.39
C HIS A 537 -13.85 -13.72 -11.34
N ILE A 538 -13.88 -12.58 -12.04
CA ILE A 538 -12.71 -12.04 -12.74
C ILE A 538 -11.59 -11.68 -11.76
N HIS A 539 -11.91 -11.00 -10.64
CA HIS A 539 -10.92 -10.69 -9.60
C HIS A 539 -10.28 -11.98 -9.06
N ALA A 540 -11.10 -12.98 -8.74
CA ALA A 540 -10.62 -14.28 -8.30
C ALA A 540 -9.70 -14.93 -9.35
N PHE A 541 -10.12 -14.97 -10.62
CA PHE A 541 -9.31 -15.50 -11.72
C PHE A 541 -7.93 -14.84 -11.78
N GLN A 542 -7.87 -13.51 -11.82
CA GLN A 542 -6.63 -12.77 -12.02
C GLN A 542 -5.70 -12.84 -10.80
N ILE A 543 -6.26 -12.83 -9.58
CA ILE A 543 -5.50 -13.09 -8.35
C ILE A 543 -4.89 -14.49 -8.38
N HIS A 544 -5.66 -15.53 -8.73
CA HIS A 544 -5.16 -16.90 -8.77
C HIS A 544 -4.06 -17.08 -9.83
N VAL A 545 -4.16 -16.43 -10.99
CA VAL A 545 -3.09 -16.46 -12.00
C VAL A 545 -1.84 -15.73 -11.50
N THR A 546 -2.00 -14.60 -10.83
CA THR A 546 -0.86 -13.89 -10.23
C THR A 546 -0.16 -14.77 -9.18
N VAL A 547 -0.93 -15.42 -8.30
CA VAL A 547 -0.41 -16.38 -7.31
C VAL A 547 0.25 -17.57 -8.00
N LEU A 548 -0.33 -18.12 -9.07
CA LEU A 548 0.24 -19.23 -9.84
C LEU A 548 1.65 -18.91 -10.32
N ILE A 549 1.82 -17.73 -10.93
CA ILE A 549 3.10 -17.29 -11.48
C ILE A 549 4.13 -17.10 -10.37
N LEU A 550 3.76 -16.34 -9.33
CA LEU A 550 4.65 -16.02 -8.22
C LEU A 550 5.04 -17.26 -7.41
N LEU A 551 4.07 -18.08 -7.01
CA LEU A 551 4.31 -19.29 -6.24
C LEU A 551 5.12 -20.33 -7.02
N LYS A 552 4.87 -20.47 -8.34
CA LYS A 552 5.72 -21.30 -9.20
C LYS A 552 7.15 -20.76 -9.25
N GLY A 553 7.33 -19.45 -9.29
CA GLY A 553 8.65 -18.80 -9.22
C GLY A 553 9.41 -19.17 -7.96
N VAL A 554 8.74 -19.18 -6.80
CA VAL A 554 9.32 -19.54 -5.49
C VAL A 554 9.63 -21.05 -5.42
N LEU A 555 8.64 -21.91 -5.69
CA LEU A 555 8.77 -23.37 -5.49
C LEU A 555 9.76 -24.03 -6.46
N PHE A 556 9.97 -23.44 -7.63
CA PHE A 556 10.89 -23.93 -8.64
C PHE A 556 12.16 -23.07 -8.74
N ALA A 557 12.44 -22.19 -7.77
CA ALA A 557 13.64 -21.35 -7.78
C ALA A 557 14.92 -22.18 -7.73
N ARG A 558 14.93 -23.22 -6.87
CA ARG A 558 16.13 -24.07 -6.63
C ARG A 558 16.36 -25.14 -7.69
N SER A 559 15.28 -25.74 -8.20
CA SER A 559 15.36 -26.84 -9.17
C SER A 559 14.04 -27.00 -9.91
N SER A 560 14.10 -27.60 -11.09
CA SER A 560 12.94 -28.08 -11.83
C SER A 560 13.30 -29.38 -12.55
N ARG A 561 12.30 -30.06 -13.15
CA ARG A 561 12.55 -31.24 -14.00
C ARG A 561 13.43 -30.92 -15.22
N LEU A 562 13.40 -29.67 -15.71
CA LEU A 562 14.14 -29.23 -16.89
C LEU A 562 15.58 -28.79 -16.55
N ILE A 563 15.75 -28.12 -15.42
CA ILE A 563 17.03 -27.59 -14.93
C ILE A 563 17.18 -28.00 -13.46
N PRO A 564 17.86 -29.13 -13.17
CA PRO A 564 17.98 -29.67 -11.82
C PRO A 564 18.82 -28.81 -10.88
N ASP A 565 19.83 -28.12 -11.40
CA ASP A 565 20.87 -27.36 -10.68
C ASP A 565 20.64 -25.84 -10.71
N LYS A 566 19.39 -25.42 -10.91
CA LYS A 566 19.01 -24.02 -11.13
C LYS A 566 19.45 -23.06 -10.02
N ALA A 567 19.54 -23.52 -8.76
CA ALA A 567 20.05 -22.73 -7.65
C ALA A 567 21.46 -22.17 -7.92
N ASN A 568 22.31 -22.91 -8.65
CA ASN A 568 23.68 -22.51 -8.98
C ASN A 568 23.73 -21.36 -10.00
N LEU A 569 22.67 -21.19 -10.80
CA LEU A 569 22.53 -20.07 -11.73
C LEU A 569 22.09 -18.77 -11.03
N GLY A 570 21.68 -18.86 -9.76
CA GLY A 570 21.24 -17.74 -8.94
C GLY A 570 19.78 -17.33 -9.17
N PHE A 571 19.37 -16.23 -8.55
CA PHE A 571 17.99 -15.74 -8.63
C PHE A 571 17.71 -15.00 -9.96
N ARG A 572 18.69 -14.22 -10.42
CA ARG A 572 18.55 -13.27 -11.54
C ARG A 572 19.47 -13.66 -12.70
N PHE A 573 18.96 -14.48 -13.62
CA PHE A 573 19.64 -14.90 -14.84
C PHE A 573 18.63 -15.08 -15.99
N PRO A 574 19.01 -14.87 -17.28
CA PRO A 574 18.02 -14.76 -18.35
C PRO A 574 17.48 -16.09 -18.90
N CYS A 575 18.34 -17.11 -18.98
CA CYS A 575 18.09 -18.47 -19.49
C CYS A 575 19.30 -19.37 -19.19
N ASP A 576 19.15 -20.68 -19.44
CA ASP A 576 20.23 -21.69 -19.50
C ASP A 576 20.48 -22.13 -20.96
N GLY A 577 20.57 -21.14 -21.85
CA GLY A 577 20.79 -21.34 -23.29
C GLY A 577 19.59 -21.84 -24.11
N PRO A 578 19.78 -22.03 -25.44
CA PRO A 578 18.72 -22.44 -26.36
C PRO A 578 18.45 -23.95 -26.37
N GLY A 579 19.24 -24.75 -25.66
CA GLY A 579 19.07 -26.19 -25.58
C GLY A 579 17.73 -26.62 -24.94
N ARG A 580 17.41 -27.91 -25.00
CA ARG A 580 16.19 -28.51 -24.43
C ARG A 580 14.87 -27.87 -24.95
N GLY A 581 14.90 -27.33 -26.17
CA GLY A 581 13.76 -26.63 -26.78
C GLY A 581 13.65 -25.13 -26.43
N GLY A 582 14.61 -24.60 -25.65
CA GLY A 582 14.66 -23.20 -25.21
C GLY A 582 14.32 -23.05 -23.73
N THR A 583 15.19 -22.36 -22.98
CA THR A 583 15.07 -22.20 -21.51
C THR A 583 14.89 -20.73 -21.08
N CYS A 584 14.26 -19.93 -21.94
CA CYS A 584 13.97 -18.52 -21.62
C CYS A 584 13.06 -18.39 -20.39
N GLN A 585 13.31 -17.37 -19.58
CA GLN A 585 12.43 -16.95 -18.47
C GLN A 585 12.20 -18.03 -17.40
N VAL A 586 13.17 -18.90 -17.20
CA VAL A 586 13.10 -19.93 -16.17
C VAL A 586 13.37 -19.37 -14.77
N SER A 587 14.14 -18.29 -14.61
CA SER A 587 14.64 -17.80 -13.31
C SER A 587 13.52 -17.37 -12.34
N GLY A 588 13.84 -17.28 -11.04
CA GLY A 588 12.90 -16.73 -10.04
C GLY A 588 12.55 -15.27 -10.36
N TRP A 589 13.55 -14.49 -10.79
CA TRP A 589 13.35 -13.11 -11.22
C TRP A 589 12.38 -12.97 -12.40
N ASP A 590 12.44 -13.88 -13.38
CA ASP A 590 11.54 -13.83 -14.53
C ASP A 590 10.09 -14.16 -14.17
N HIS A 591 9.85 -14.94 -13.10
CA HIS A 591 8.50 -15.14 -12.59
C HIS A 591 7.97 -13.87 -11.88
N VAL A 592 8.83 -13.10 -11.21
CA VAL A 592 8.46 -11.77 -10.69
C VAL A 592 8.13 -10.82 -11.83
N PHE A 593 8.97 -10.80 -12.88
CA PHE A 593 8.72 -10.03 -14.10
C PHE A 593 7.34 -10.34 -14.71
N LEU A 594 6.97 -11.62 -14.86
CA LEU A 594 5.64 -12.01 -15.35
C LEU A 594 4.52 -11.67 -14.35
N GLY A 595 4.80 -11.86 -13.05
CA GLY A 595 3.86 -11.57 -11.97
C GLY A 595 3.47 -10.08 -11.92
N LEU A 596 4.38 -9.18 -12.27
CA LEU A 596 4.09 -7.74 -12.37
C LEU A 596 3.02 -7.40 -13.42
N PHE A 597 3.00 -8.07 -14.58
CA PHE A 597 1.97 -7.84 -15.60
C PHE A 597 0.59 -8.36 -15.14
N TRP A 598 0.55 -9.52 -14.49
CA TRP A 598 -0.69 -10.08 -13.97
C TRP A 598 -1.21 -9.33 -12.74
N MET A 599 -0.30 -8.85 -11.90
CA MET A 599 -0.62 -7.90 -10.84
C MET A 599 -1.24 -6.63 -11.43
N TYR A 600 -0.61 -6.04 -12.46
CA TYR A 600 -1.15 -4.88 -13.16
C TYR A 600 -2.55 -5.12 -13.69
N ASN A 601 -2.77 -6.25 -14.37
CA ASN A 601 -4.08 -6.62 -14.88
C ASN A 601 -5.12 -6.75 -13.76
N THR A 602 -4.77 -7.45 -12.68
CA THR A 602 -5.64 -7.66 -11.50
C THR A 602 -6.08 -6.35 -10.88
N ILE A 603 -5.13 -5.45 -10.60
CA ILE A 603 -5.43 -4.19 -9.94
C ILE A 603 -6.18 -3.24 -10.86
N SER A 604 -5.83 -3.20 -12.16
CA SER A 604 -6.53 -2.36 -13.13
C SER A 604 -8.02 -2.70 -13.20
N ILE A 605 -8.38 -3.98 -13.23
CA ILE A 605 -9.78 -4.39 -13.24
C ILE A 605 -10.46 -4.13 -11.89
N ALA A 606 -9.77 -4.32 -10.77
CA ALA A 606 -10.31 -4.01 -9.45
C ALA A 606 -10.63 -2.51 -9.28
N ILE A 607 -9.76 -1.62 -9.74
CA ILE A 607 -9.98 -0.16 -9.66
C ILE A 607 -10.98 0.34 -10.71
N PHE A 608 -11.06 -0.29 -11.89
CA PHE A 608 -12.12 -0.01 -12.87
C PHE A 608 -13.49 -0.42 -12.34
N HIS A 609 -13.58 -1.59 -11.70
CA HIS A 609 -14.77 -2.04 -10.99
C HIS A 609 -15.18 -1.05 -9.92
N PHE A 610 -14.26 -0.66 -9.04
CA PHE A 610 -14.55 0.33 -8.00
C PHE A 610 -15.05 1.65 -8.60
N SER A 611 -14.30 2.22 -9.55
CA SER A 611 -14.63 3.50 -10.17
C SER A 611 -16.02 3.47 -10.81
N TRP A 612 -16.33 2.44 -11.61
CA TRP A 612 -17.63 2.38 -12.28
C TRP A 612 -18.76 2.11 -11.30
N LYS A 613 -18.59 1.15 -10.37
CA LYS A 613 -19.62 0.79 -9.40
C LYS A 613 -20.01 1.99 -8.53
N MET A 614 -19.02 2.72 -8.02
CA MET A 614 -19.27 3.88 -7.18
C MET A 614 -20.00 4.98 -7.95
N GLN A 615 -19.61 5.30 -9.18
CA GLN A 615 -20.27 6.34 -9.98
C GLN A 615 -21.68 5.96 -10.47
N SER A 616 -21.93 4.66 -10.65
CA SER A 616 -23.19 4.17 -11.21
C SER A 616 -24.27 3.98 -10.15
N ASP A 617 -23.89 3.43 -8.99
CA ASP A 617 -24.86 2.90 -8.02
C ASP A 617 -24.74 3.57 -6.63
N VAL A 618 -23.75 4.45 -6.40
CA VAL A 618 -23.50 5.04 -5.07
C VAL A 618 -23.43 6.57 -5.13
N TRP A 619 -22.40 7.11 -5.77
CA TRP A 619 -22.15 8.53 -5.86
C TRP A 619 -23.16 9.21 -6.79
N GLY A 620 -23.60 10.38 -6.33
CA GLY A 620 -24.61 11.17 -7.01
C GLY A 620 -25.02 12.38 -6.18
N THR A 621 -26.02 13.08 -6.68
CA THR A 621 -26.67 14.19 -5.97
C THR A 621 -27.98 13.73 -5.37
N VAL A 622 -28.35 14.31 -4.23
CA VAL A 622 -29.62 14.07 -3.55
C VAL A 622 -30.44 15.34 -3.62
N ASP A 623 -31.65 15.25 -4.15
CA ASP A 623 -32.59 16.38 -4.21
C ASP A 623 -33.35 16.58 -2.89
N ALA A 624 -34.22 17.59 -2.85
CA ALA A 624 -35.00 17.92 -1.66
C ALA A 624 -36.02 16.84 -1.27
N ASP A 625 -36.46 16.00 -2.22
CA ASP A 625 -37.39 14.89 -2.00
C ASP A 625 -36.65 13.59 -1.58
N GLY A 626 -35.32 13.63 -1.53
CA GLY A 626 -34.47 12.50 -1.16
C GLY A 626 -34.17 11.54 -2.33
N VAL A 627 -34.49 11.92 -3.57
CA VAL A 627 -34.21 11.12 -4.76
C VAL A 627 -32.74 11.28 -5.14
N VAL A 628 -32.07 10.14 -5.36
CA VAL A 628 -30.67 10.10 -5.78
C VAL A 628 -30.59 10.10 -7.29
N THR A 629 -29.79 11.03 -7.83
CA THR A 629 -29.36 11.01 -9.23
C THR A 629 -27.88 10.63 -9.29
N HIS A 630 -27.59 9.38 -9.66
CA HIS A 630 -26.23 8.87 -9.78
C HIS A 630 -25.47 9.49 -10.96
N ILE A 631 -24.14 9.59 -10.84
CA ILE A 631 -23.27 10.20 -11.86
C ILE A 631 -23.48 9.56 -13.24
N THR A 632 -23.59 8.23 -13.30
CA THR A 632 -23.82 7.50 -14.56
C THR A 632 -25.18 6.81 -14.65
N GLY A 633 -26.12 7.18 -13.79
CA GLY A 633 -27.53 6.76 -13.87
C GLY A 633 -27.80 5.26 -13.75
N GLY A 634 -27.07 4.53 -12.90
CA GLY A 634 -27.34 3.10 -12.63
C GLY A 634 -27.08 2.17 -13.83
N ASN A 635 -26.22 2.57 -14.76
CA ASN A 635 -25.91 1.79 -15.96
C ASN A 635 -25.07 0.51 -15.70
N PHE A 636 -24.52 0.30 -14.50
CA PHE A 636 -23.59 -0.79 -14.21
C PHE A 636 -24.25 -2.18 -14.38
N ALA A 637 -25.43 -2.38 -13.80
CA ALA A 637 -26.11 -3.68 -13.82
C ALA A 637 -26.39 -4.22 -15.24
N GLN A 638 -26.64 -3.32 -16.20
CA GLN A 638 -26.95 -3.69 -17.59
C GLN A 638 -25.73 -3.68 -18.50
N SER A 639 -24.74 -2.82 -18.23
CA SER A 639 -23.59 -2.66 -19.12
C SER A 639 -22.37 -3.48 -18.69
N ALA A 640 -22.10 -3.60 -17.39
CA ALA A 640 -20.89 -4.25 -16.88
C ALA A 640 -20.89 -5.79 -16.97
N ILE A 641 -21.91 -6.37 -17.62
CA ILE A 641 -22.04 -7.81 -17.92
C ILE A 641 -21.47 -8.20 -19.30
N THR A 642 -20.99 -7.24 -20.10
CA THR A 642 -20.35 -7.51 -21.41
C THR A 642 -19.08 -6.67 -21.58
N ILE A 643 -18.09 -7.15 -22.34
CA ILE A 643 -16.85 -6.41 -22.61
C ILE A 643 -17.14 -5.14 -23.40
N ASN A 644 -18.09 -5.20 -24.34
CA ASN A 644 -18.52 -4.02 -25.07
C ASN A 644 -19.09 -2.93 -24.14
N GLY A 645 -19.77 -3.31 -23.05
CA GLY A 645 -20.23 -2.33 -22.05
C GLY A 645 -19.06 -1.64 -21.33
N TRP A 646 -18.05 -2.39 -20.89
CA TRP A 646 -16.82 -1.83 -20.30
C TRP A 646 -16.08 -0.89 -21.27
N LEU A 647 -16.08 -1.22 -22.56
CA LEU A 647 -15.49 -0.35 -23.58
C LEU A 647 -16.33 0.92 -23.80
N ARG A 648 -17.64 0.78 -24.04
CA ARG A 648 -18.51 1.87 -24.47
C ARG A 648 -18.94 2.80 -23.34
N ASP A 649 -19.47 2.25 -22.26
CA ASP A 649 -20.16 3.02 -21.22
C ASP A 649 -19.24 3.41 -20.06
N PHE A 650 -18.09 2.75 -19.94
CA PHE A 650 -17.05 3.11 -18.99
C PHE A 650 -15.87 3.79 -19.69
N LEU A 651 -15.03 3.04 -20.43
CA LEU A 651 -13.79 3.60 -20.98
C LEU A 651 -14.04 4.74 -21.97
N TRP A 652 -14.90 4.54 -22.97
CA TRP A 652 -15.16 5.54 -24.00
C TRP A 652 -15.92 6.75 -23.43
N ALA A 653 -17.05 6.51 -22.74
CA ALA A 653 -17.87 7.58 -22.21
C ALA A 653 -17.12 8.44 -21.18
N GLN A 654 -16.41 7.81 -20.23
CA GLN A 654 -15.70 8.55 -19.16
C GLN A 654 -14.36 9.13 -19.60
N ALA A 655 -13.81 8.74 -20.77
CA ALA A 655 -12.59 9.34 -21.30
C ALA A 655 -12.83 10.74 -21.91
N THR A 656 -14.08 11.13 -22.10
CA THR A 656 -14.47 12.41 -22.70
C THR A 656 -13.81 13.61 -21.99
N GLN A 657 -13.69 13.57 -20.66
CA GLN A 657 -13.12 14.64 -19.86
C GLN A 657 -11.60 14.75 -20.06
N VAL A 658 -10.87 13.62 -20.09
CA VAL A 658 -9.41 13.65 -20.23
C VAL A 658 -8.99 14.15 -21.61
N ILE A 659 -9.70 13.76 -22.67
CA ILE A 659 -9.36 14.16 -24.05
C ILE A 659 -9.77 15.59 -24.38
N ASN A 660 -10.82 16.12 -23.72
CA ASN A 660 -11.28 17.50 -23.92
C ASN A 660 -10.76 18.48 -22.84
N SER A 661 -9.79 18.05 -22.01
CA SER A 661 -9.25 18.87 -20.91
C SER A 661 -8.34 20.03 -21.37
N TYR A 662 -7.91 20.04 -22.63
CA TYR A 662 -7.05 21.09 -23.19
C TYR A 662 -7.73 22.47 -23.11
N GLY A 663 -6.97 23.51 -22.78
CA GLY A 663 -7.51 24.85 -22.55
C GLY A 663 -8.19 25.05 -21.19
N SER A 664 -8.06 24.08 -20.28
CA SER A 664 -8.50 24.19 -18.88
C SER A 664 -7.36 23.89 -17.90
N ALA A 665 -7.62 24.07 -16.61
CA ALA A 665 -6.69 23.69 -15.54
C ALA A 665 -6.42 22.17 -15.47
N LEU A 666 -7.30 21.34 -16.06
CA LEU A 666 -7.11 19.88 -16.13
C LEU A 666 -6.25 19.43 -17.31
N SER A 667 -5.78 20.35 -18.16
CA SER A 667 -4.99 20.05 -19.37
C SER A 667 -3.72 19.24 -19.10
N ALA A 668 -3.11 19.39 -17.91
CA ALA A 668 -1.98 18.55 -17.51
C ALA A 668 -2.33 17.05 -17.50
N TYR A 669 -3.55 16.67 -17.12
CA TYR A 669 -3.99 15.28 -17.18
C TYR A 669 -4.13 14.79 -18.63
N GLY A 670 -4.64 15.62 -19.55
CA GLY A 670 -4.66 15.29 -20.98
C GLY A 670 -3.26 15.08 -21.57
N LEU A 671 -2.28 15.89 -21.18
CA LEU A 671 -0.88 15.73 -21.56
C LEU A 671 -0.26 14.46 -20.96
N MET A 672 -0.47 14.21 -19.67
CA MET A 672 0.02 13.01 -18.99
C MET A 672 -0.63 11.74 -19.54
N PHE A 673 -1.90 11.77 -19.91
CA PHE A 673 -2.60 10.66 -20.55
C PHE A 673 -1.91 10.26 -21.87
N LEU A 674 -1.61 11.22 -22.75
CA LEU A 674 -0.92 10.93 -24.00
C LEU A 674 0.54 10.49 -23.79
N GLY A 675 1.27 11.18 -22.91
CA GLY A 675 2.64 10.83 -22.56
C GLY A 675 2.76 9.43 -21.95
N ALA A 676 1.78 9.03 -21.13
CA ALA A 676 1.72 7.70 -20.54
C ALA A 676 1.44 6.61 -21.58
N HIS A 677 0.56 6.85 -22.56
CA HIS A 677 0.37 5.95 -23.71
C HIS A 677 1.67 5.78 -24.51
N PHE A 678 2.39 6.88 -24.75
CA PHE A 678 3.69 6.83 -25.42
C PHE A 678 4.68 5.96 -24.64
N VAL A 679 4.81 6.17 -23.32
CA VAL A 679 5.70 5.38 -22.45
C VAL A 679 5.31 3.90 -22.44
N TRP A 680 4.01 3.60 -22.39
CA TRP A 680 3.51 2.23 -22.48
C TRP A 680 3.87 1.57 -23.81
N ALA A 681 3.64 2.25 -24.94
CA ALA A 681 3.99 1.73 -26.26
C ALA A 681 5.52 1.59 -26.44
N PHE A 682 6.30 2.55 -25.93
CA PHE A 682 7.76 2.51 -25.92
C PHE A 682 8.29 1.29 -25.17
N SER A 683 7.61 0.86 -24.11
CA SER A 683 7.97 -0.36 -23.38
C SER A 683 7.97 -1.62 -24.25
N LEU A 684 7.03 -1.70 -25.22
CA LEU A 684 6.86 -2.87 -26.09
C LEU A 684 8.08 -3.10 -26.97
N MET A 685 8.81 -2.04 -27.32
CA MET A 685 10.09 -2.15 -28.04
C MET A 685 11.07 -3.06 -27.28
N PHE A 686 11.19 -2.92 -25.96
CA PHE A 686 12.08 -3.74 -25.15
C PHE A 686 11.53 -5.14 -24.86
N LEU A 687 10.21 -5.28 -24.80
CA LEU A 687 9.54 -6.54 -24.48
C LEU A 687 9.50 -7.50 -25.70
N PHE A 688 9.39 -6.96 -26.91
CA PHE A 688 9.28 -7.75 -28.14
C PHE A 688 10.61 -7.95 -28.89
N SER A 689 11.64 -7.15 -28.58
CA SER A 689 12.96 -7.28 -29.22
C SER A 689 14.00 -7.96 -28.33
N GLY A 690 15.08 -8.43 -28.95
CA GLY A 690 16.20 -9.07 -28.26
C GLY A 690 17.50 -8.26 -28.37
N ARG A 691 18.39 -8.42 -27.39
CA ARG A 691 19.66 -7.68 -27.33
C ARG A 691 20.59 -7.85 -28.55
N GLY A 692 20.49 -8.97 -29.27
CA GLY A 692 21.36 -9.28 -30.41
C GLY A 692 21.23 -8.22 -31.52
N TYR A 693 19.99 -7.95 -31.94
CA TYR A 693 19.67 -6.90 -32.90
C TYR A 693 20.25 -5.53 -32.51
N TRP A 694 20.00 -5.10 -31.26
CA TRP A 694 20.49 -3.81 -30.77
C TRP A 694 22.02 -3.74 -30.67
N GLN A 695 22.67 -4.85 -30.35
CA GLN A 695 24.13 -4.91 -30.26
C GLN A 695 24.79 -4.74 -31.64
N GLU A 696 24.26 -5.39 -32.68
CA GLU A 696 24.73 -5.25 -34.06
C GLU A 696 24.49 -3.83 -34.62
N LEU A 697 23.34 -3.23 -34.28
CA LEU A 697 23.08 -1.83 -34.63
C LEU A 697 24.09 -0.89 -33.95
N ILE A 698 24.36 -1.09 -32.65
CA ILE A 698 25.36 -0.31 -31.92
C ILE A 698 26.75 -0.47 -32.55
N GLU A 699 27.12 -1.65 -33.02
CA GLU A 699 28.42 -1.88 -33.68
C GLU A 699 28.56 -1.04 -34.96
N SER A 700 27.50 -0.92 -35.74
CA SER A 700 27.47 -0.03 -36.92
C SER A 700 27.62 1.45 -36.53
N ILE A 701 26.97 1.87 -35.44
CA ILE A 701 27.10 3.24 -34.92
C ILE A 701 28.51 3.51 -34.40
N VAL A 702 29.10 2.57 -33.65
CA VAL A 702 30.47 2.66 -33.11
C VAL A 702 31.49 2.71 -34.24
N TRP A 703 31.28 1.96 -35.33
CA TRP A 703 32.10 2.08 -36.53
C TRP A 703 32.11 3.53 -37.06
N ALA A 704 30.94 4.17 -37.17
CA ALA A 704 30.84 5.56 -37.62
C ALA A 704 31.56 6.53 -36.66
N HIS A 705 31.40 6.35 -35.35
CA HIS A 705 32.08 7.17 -34.34
C HIS A 705 33.61 7.01 -34.39
N ASN A 706 34.11 5.79 -34.63
CA ASN A 706 35.54 5.53 -34.78
C ASN A 706 36.12 6.23 -36.02
N LYS A 707 35.37 6.27 -37.13
CA LYS A 707 35.79 7.00 -38.34
C LYS A 707 35.95 8.49 -38.10
N LEU A 708 35.09 9.07 -37.25
CA LEU A 708 35.14 10.47 -36.85
C LEU A 708 36.01 10.73 -35.61
N LYS A 709 36.62 9.69 -35.01
CA LYS A 709 37.42 9.76 -33.78
C LYS A 709 36.67 10.36 -32.58
N VAL A 710 35.36 10.14 -32.51
CA VAL A 710 34.48 10.58 -31.40
C VAL A 710 33.92 9.39 -30.60
N ALA A 711 34.49 8.20 -30.76
CA ALA A 711 34.06 7.03 -30.00
C ALA A 711 34.45 7.19 -28.51
N PRO A 712 33.53 6.87 -27.57
CA PRO A 712 33.83 6.95 -26.14
C PRO A 712 34.81 5.87 -25.71
N ALA A 713 35.62 6.15 -24.69
CA ALA A 713 36.55 5.18 -24.10
C ALA A 713 35.83 4.02 -23.40
N ILE A 714 34.66 4.28 -22.82
CA ILE A 714 33.77 3.26 -22.26
C ILE A 714 33.00 2.62 -23.42
N GLN A 715 33.17 1.32 -23.64
CA GLN A 715 32.57 0.66 -24.80
C GLN A 715 31.03 0.62 -24.69
N PRO A 716 30.29 1.16 -25.67
CA PRO A 716 28.84 1.06 -25.72
C PRO A 716 28.40 -0.39 -25.91
N ARG A 717 27.52 -0.88 -25.05
CA ARG A 717 26.86 -2.18 -25.15
C ARG A 717 25.35 -2.01 -25.07
N ALA A 718 24.63 -2.85 -25.81
CA ALA A 718 23.21 -3.01 -25.60
C ALA A 718 22.94 -3.47 -24.17
N LEU A 719 21.73 -3.18 -23.66
CA LEU A 719 21.30 -3.66 -22.35
C LEU A 719 21.43 -5.19 -22.27
N SER A 720 21.74 -5.69 -21.07
CA SER A 720 21.65 -7.14 -20.83
C SER A 720 20.21 -7.62 -21.00
N ILE A 721 20.01 -8.93 -21.19
CA ILE A 721 18.65 -9.49 -21.39
C ILE A 721 17.74 -9.16 -20.19
N ILE A 722 18.26 -9.30 -18.97
CA ILE A 722 17.52 -8.97 -17.75
C ILE A 722 17.22 -7.46 -17.66
N GLN A 723 18.18 -6.60 -18.01
CA GLN A 723 17.94 -5.15 -18.03
C GLN A 723 16.90 -4.77 -19.09
N GLY A 724 16.93 -5.38 -20.28
CA GLY A 724 15.90 -5.18 -21.30
C GLY A 724 14.50 -5.52 -20.78
N ARG A 725 14.36 -6.66 -20.10
CA ARG A 725 13.10 -7.06 -19.43
C ARG A 725 12.71 -6.07 -18.32
N ALA A 726 13.65 -5.65 -17.48
CA ALA A 726 13.42 -4.72 -16.38
C ALA A 726 12.96 -3.33 -16.88
N VAL A 727 13.64 -2.81 -17.91
CA VAL A 727 13.27 -1.56 -18.58
C VAL A 727 11.90 -1.69 -19.22
N GLY A 728 11.64 -2.79 -19.92
CA GLY A 728 10.33 -3.08 -20.52
C GLY A 728 9.20 -3.08 -19.50
N VAL A 729 9.29 -3.87 -18.42
CA VAL A 729 8.22 -3.91 -17.41
C VAL A 729 8.09 -2.59 -16.65
N ALA A 730 9.19 -1.87 -16.38
CA ALA A 730 9.13 -0.57 -15.71
C ALA A 730 8.34 0.46 -16.54
N HIS A 731 8.62 0.58 -17.84
CA HIS A 731 7.90 1.50 -18.72
C HIS A 731 6.46 1.03 -18.98
N TYR A 732 6.23 -0.29 -19.04
CA TYR A 732 4.88 -0.84 -19.20
C TYR A 732 3.98 -0.45 -18.01
N LEU A 733 4.47 -0.67 -16.78
CA LEU A 733 3.74 -0.33 -15.57
C LEU A 733 3.58 1.19 -15.42
N LEU A 734 4.64 1.97 -15.64
CA LEU A 734 4.59 3.43 -15.56
C LEU A 734 3.55 3.99 -16.54
N GLY A 735 3.62 3.59 -17.81
CA GLY A 735 2.69 4.06 -18.83
C GLY A 735 1.25 3.59 -18.58
N GLY A 736 1.05 2.34 -18.17
CA GLY A 736 -0.29 1.82 -17.85
C GLY A 736 -0.92 2.53 -16.64
N ILE A 737 -0.20 2.59 -15.52
CA ILE A 737 -0.69 3.21 -14.28
C ILE A 737 -0.90 4.71 -14.48
N ALA A 738 0.02 5.43 -15.13
CA ALA A 738 -0.12 6.87 -15.37
C ALA A 738 -1.27 7.20 -16.34
N THR A 739 -1.57 6.30 -17.29
CA THR A 739 -2.74 6.42 -18.17
C THR A 739 -4.03 6.36 -17.36
N THR A 740 -4.18 5.34 -16.52
CA THR A 740 -5.34 5.20 -15.63
C THR A 740 -5.43 6.34 -14.62
N TRP A 741 -4.31 6.78 -14.07
CA TRP A 741 -4.24 7.91 -13.14
C TRP A 741 -4.79 9.19 -13.77
N ALA A 742 -4.34 9.55 -14.97
CA ALA A 742 -4.79 10.74 -15.67
C ALA A 742 -6.27 10.64 -16.09
N PHE A 743 -6.70 9.46 -16.55
CA PHE A 743 -8.09 9.15 -16.87
C PHE A 743 -9.01 9.37 -15.65
N PHE A 744 -8.68 8.75 -14.51
CA PHE A 744 -9.45 8.88 -13.29
C PHE A 744 -9.51 10.32 -12.77
N HIS A 745 -8.36 11.00 -12.67
CA HIS A 745 -8.32 12.36 -12.14
C HIS A 745 -9.11 13.33 -13.01
N ALA A 746 -8.87 13.37 -14.32
CA ALA A 746 -9.58 14.27 -15.21
C ALA A 746 -11.10 14.02 -15.20
N HIS A 747 -11.51 12.75 -15.14
CA HIS A 747 -12.92 12.40 -15.08
C HIS A 747 -13.57 12.85 -13.77
N ILE A 748 -13.07 12.35 -12.63
CA ILE A 748 -13.74 12.54 -11.34
C ILE A 748 -13.67 13.99 -10.85
N LEU A 749 -12.62 14.75 -11.18
CA LEU A 749 -12.53 16.19 -10.83
C LEU A 749 -13.54 17.04 -11.60
N SER A 750 -14.04 16.53 -12.73
CA SER A 750 -15.03 17.22 -13.57
C SER A 750 -16.47 16.91 -13.17
N VAL A 751 -16.75 15.69 -12.70
CA VAL A 751 -18.12 15.21 -12.42
C VAL A 751 -18.44 15.05 -10.93
N GLY A 752 -17.41 15.08 -10.08
CA GLY A 752 -17.47 14.62 -8.69
C GLY A 752 -17.73 15.65 -7.61
#